data_AF-A0AA96XK81-F1
#
_entry.id   AF-A0AA96XK81-F1
#
_cell.length_a   1.000
_cell.length_b   1.000
_cell.length_c   1.000
_cell.angle_alpha   90.00
_cell.angle_beta   90.00
_cell.angle_gamma   90.00
#
_symmetry.space_group_name_H-M   'P 1'
#
loop_
_entity.id
_entity.type
_entity.pdbx_description
1 polymer ?
#
loop_
_entity_poly.entity_id
_entity_poly.type
_entity_poly.pdbx_seq_one_letter_code
_entity_poly.pdbx_strand_id
1 'polypeptide(L)'
;MLPSLAPTPPAAPPRFPPQTRRLLAAVRKGPEASDCFPPIVRPGPERVLRVARAFQGARDAARLGALLSQPAFQPLVDFYEALGDGCDAIARRCPGLFAARVVRLANAALFGPVLTDAFALCAATPATQGPHPGLLRLRDGFLAFFGLFAKRLARDLKAGVFRRAGFEGPVTQLWATPEETHNGRQHVLRVQFRRGGALAYKPRPASGEALFLAEPERRGPRAFFAWVNQLPAASGAVRLPTLRVLRGRGRDAFTYSWQDWIERPRQWGVLRDSPQLRLHGCQLPPPQAARFWHHAGALTGTCFAVGAADLQGSNLVVGVRRGQREPLPYLVDLELFFCPVRRLPETGLISAGNRRGNHHVGFEWRAWWCTTGGPLLCFFPARNGALQLRPRRRAWAREEARSVVADTDGHVGYAAHLLPFLRGMFDVWTKLLMEHERVTAFLARAARRHHVRVLVKPSDAYDAPLEHLMLASPGQVPGASDRGRVRFSPEEREQLGRYDVPYFFRKADGGPLLMMDAPPTSAAFRPVGEQQLLGSTPPPAPHILNGEQLGLMNLGVALRDAVDAVAQDLRHRVQEAPQWGVRLSLTKDRRTGAVSFDWPETGKRLTFSWNRRTVRLIDEALDEAPAPQPGKRARRKSPTA
;
A
#
# COMPACT_ATOMS: atom_id res chain seq x y z
N MET A 1 30.61 -3.94 -18.30
CA MET A 1 30.14 -5.22 -17.74
C MET A 1 29.89 -5.03 -16.25
N LEU A 2 28.84 -5.62 -15.68
CA LEU A 2 28.60 -5.57 -14.24
C LEU A 2 29.62 -6.44 -13.47
N PRO A 3 29.94 -6.09 -12.22
CA PRO A 3 30.98 -6.78 -11.45
C PRO A 3 30.62 -8.22 -11.05
N SER A 4 31.64 -9.00 -10.72
CA SER A 4 31.53 -10.37 -10.18
C SER A 4 32.33 -10.48 -8.89
N LEU A 5 31.79 -11.20 -7.89
CA LEU A 5 32.52 -11.57 -6.68
C LEU A 5 33.28 -12.88 -6.92
N ALA A 6 34.59 -12.85 -6.74
CA ALA A 6 35.46 -14.02 -6.91
C ALA A 6 35.14 -15.14 -5.89
N PRO A 7 35.42 -16.41 -6.23
CA PRO A 7 35.15 -17.53 -5.35
C PRO A 7 36.02 -17.52 -4.08
N THR A 8 37.25 -17.01 -4.19
CA THR A 8 38.22 -16.92 -3.10
C THR A 8 38.52 -15.44 -2.81
N PRO A 9 38.34 -14.96 -1.57
CA PRO A 9 38.73 -13.60 -1.21
C PRO A 9 40.26 -13.45 -1.15
N PRO A 10 40.79 -12.22 -1.23
CA PRO A 10 42.22 -11.96 -1.04
C PRO A 10 42.69 -12.38 0.38
N ALA A 11 43.97 -12.73 0.51
CA ALA A 11 44.56 -13.28 1.73
C ALA A 11 44.55 -12.31 2.93
N ALA A 12 44.59 -10.99 2.68
CA ALA A 12 44.51 -9.96 3.71
C ALA A 12 43.27 -9.06 3.50
N PRO A 13 42.47 -8.79 4.55
CA PRO A 13 41.31 -7.91 4.42
C PRO A 13 41.76 -6.45 4.20
N PRO A 14 41.15 -5.72 3.25
CA PRO A 14 41.46 -4.30 3.04
C PRO A 14 41.11 -3.47 4.28
N ARG A 15 41.85 -2.38 4.51
CA ARG A 15 41.54 -1.41 5.57
C ARG A 15 40.46 -0.45 5.07
N PHE A 16 39.29 -0.47 5.72
CA PHE A 16 38.17 0.41 5.38
C PHE A 16 37.96 1.51 6.42
N PRO A 17 37.42 2.67 5.99
CA PRO A 17 36.92 3.71 6.89
C PRO A 17 35.82 3.19 7.85
N PRO A 18 35.49 3.95 8.92
CA PRO A 18 34.70 3.46 10.04
C PRO A 18 33.33 2.88 9.70
N GLN A 19 32.51 3.54 8.87
CA GLN A 19 31.14 3.12 8.61
C GLN A 19 31.12 1.85 7.73
N THR A 20 31.94 1.82 6.69
CA THR A 20 32.13 0.68 5.79
C THR A 20 32.67 -0.53 6.53
N ARG A 21 33.66 -0.33 7.41
CA ARG A 21 34.18 -1.38 8.30
C ARG A 21 33.09 -1.95 9.21
N ARG A 22 32.23 -1.10 9.78
CA ARG A 22 31.10 -1.53 10.62
C ARG A 22 30.06 -2.33 9.82
N LEU A 23 29.75 -1.92 8.60
CA LEU A 23 28.83 -2.63 7.71
C LEU A 23 29.36 -4.03 7.37
N LEU A 24 30.62 -4.15 6.96
CA LEU A 24 31.26 -5.45 6.69
C LEU A 24 31.37 -6.32 7.96
N ALA A 25 31.62 -5.71 9.12
CA ALA A 25 31.61 -6.42 10.39
C ALA A 25 30.20 -6.93 10.76
N ALA A 26 29.14 -6.22 10.38
CA ALA A 26 27.77 -6.68 10.58
C ALA A 26 27.45 -7.88 9.70
N VAL A 27 27.83 -7.85 8.41
CA VAL A 27 27.73 -9.03 7.51
C VAL A 27 28.50 -10.21 8.07
N ARG A 28 29.71 -9.98 8.62
CA ARG A 28 30.50 -11.04 9.25
C ARG A 28 29.77 -11.68 10.44
N LYS A 29 29.03 -10.89 11.22
CA LYS A 29 28.32 -11.35 12.43
C LYS A 29 27.02 -12.08 12.12
N GLY A 30 26.32 -11.71 11.06
CA GLY A 30 25.04 -12.34 10.75
C GLY A 30 24.31 -11.71 9.55
N PRO A 31 23.13 -12.26 9.23
CA PRO A 31 22.38 -11.93 8.01
C PRO A 31 21.69 -10.56 8.06
N GLU A 32 21.61 -9.90 9.22
CA GLU A 32 20.86 -8.65 9.39
C GLU A 32 21.32 -7.50 8.47
N ALA A 33 22.60 -7.50 8.08
CA ALA A 33 23.16 -6.50 7.16
C ALA A 33 23.12 -6.95 5.68
N SER A 34 22.58 -8.13 5.37
CA SER A 34 22.55 -8.68 4.02
C SER A 34 21.71 -7.82 3.08
N ASP A 35 20.61 -7.24 3.57
CA ASP A 35 19.69 -6.45 2.76
C ASP A 35 20.24 -5.04 2.42
N CYS A 36 21.47 -4.73 2.86
CA CYS A 36 22.22 -3.55 2.40
C CYS A 36 22.90 -3.75 1.03
N PHE A 37 22.86 -4.97 0.48
CA PHE A 37 23.48 -5.34 -0.79
C PHE A 37 22.46 -6.04 -1.70
N PRO A 38 22.64 -6.02 -3.03
CA PRO A 38 21.83 -6.82 -3.95
C PRO A 38 21.79 -8.29 -3.51
N PRO A 39 20.63 -8.98 -3.49
CA PRO A 39 20.56 -10.31 -2.90
C PRO A 39 21.22 -11.38 -3.77
N ILE A 40 21.63 -12.49 -3.16
CA ILE A 40 22.01 -13.71 -3.86
C ILE A 40 20.76 -14.50 -4.18
N VAL A 41 20.54 -14.83 -5.45
CA VAL A 41 19.26 -15.37 -5.93
C VAL A 41 19.38 -16.71 -6.61
N ARG A 42 18.26 -17.44 -6.63
CA ARG A 42 18.07 -18.66 -7.41
C ARG A 42 16.67 -18.71 -8.02
N PRO A 43 16.45 -19.50 -9.08
CA PRO A 43 15.11 -19.76 -9.59
C PRO A 43 14.21 -20.39 -8.51
N GLY A 44 12.98 -19.90 -8.43
CA GLY A 44 11.89 -20.46 -7.63
C GLY A 44 10.78 -21.07 -8.50
N PRO A 45 9.64 -21.45 -7.89
CA PRO A 45 8.50 -21.99 -8.61
C PRO A 45 7.91 -20.96 -9.58
N GLU A 46 7.18 -21.41 -10.61
CA GLU A 46 6.45 -20.50 -11.54
C GLU A 46 7.32 -19.37 -12.14
N ARG A 47 8.61 -19.64 -12.34
CA ARG A 47 9.59 -18.71 -12.93
C ARG A 47 9.86 -17.44 -12.10
N VAL A 48 9.54 -17.41 -10.81
CA VAL A 48 9.97 -16.31 -9.92
C VAL A 48 11.45 -16.45 -9.53
N LEU A 49 12.07 -15.35 -9.10
CA LEU A 49 13.38 -15.34 -8.43
C LEU A 49 13.18 -15.20 -6.92
N ARG A 50 13.92 -15.99 -6.14
CA ARG A 50 13.92 -15.89 -4.67
C ARG A 50 15.34 -15.73 -4.14
N VAL A 51 15.44 -15.21 -2.92
CA VAL A 51 16.69 -15.22 -2.16
C VAL A 51 17.15 -16.66 -1.97
N ALA A 52 18.39 -16.96 -2.37
CA ALA A 52 19.01 -18.26 -2.19
C ALA A 52 19.57 -18.40 -0.77
N ARG A 53 20.26 -17.35 -0.30
CA ARG A 53 20.80 -17.19 1.05
C ARG A 53 21.16 -15.72 1.27
N ALA A 54 21.20 -15.30 2.53
CA ALA A 54 21.77 -14.01 2.92
C ALA A 54 23.31 -13.99 2.73
N PHE A 55 23.88 -12.80 2.55
CA PHE A 55 25.30 -12.57 2.79
C PHE A 55 25.57 -12.66 4.29
N GLN A 56 26.47 -13.56 4.69
CA GLN A 56 26.83 -13.72 6.09
C GLN A 56 28.19 -14.39 6.28
N GLY A 57 28.83 -14.12 7.42
CA GLY A 57 30.08 -14.76 7.83
C GLY A 57 31.34 -14.15 7.20
N ALA A 58 32.50 -14.66 7.62
CA ALA A 58 33.80 -14.09 7.26
C ALA A 58 34.08 -14.10 5.75
N ARG A 59 33.70 -15.17 5.05
CA ARG A 59 33.94 -15.33 3.61
C ARG A 59 33.19 -14.31 2.77
N ASP A 60 31.89 -14.11 3.04
CA ASP A 60 31.09 -13.13 2.31
C ASP A 60 31.52 -11.70 2.62
N ALA A 61 31.81 -11.40 3.90
CA ALA A 61 32.36 -10.10 4.28
C ALA A 61 33.70 -9.81 3.58
N ALA A 62 34.56 -10.81 3.41
CA ALA A 62 35.82 -10.66 2.69
C ALA A 62 35.62 -10.49 1.17
N ARG A 63 34.65 -11.19 0.56
CA ARG A 63 34.28 -11.00 -0.86
C ARG A 63 33.73 -9.60 -1.13
N LEU A 64 32.80 -9.13 -0.28
CA LEU A 64 32.26 -7.77 -0.36
C LEU A 64 33.36 -6.74 -0.12
N GLY A 65 34.24 -6.98 0.86
CA GLY A 65 35.42 -6.14 1.09
C GLY A 65 36.30 -6.06 -0.15
N ALA A 66 36.64 -7.18 -0.79
CA ALA A 66 37.46 -7.19 -2.00
C ALA A 66 36.83 -6.39 -3.15
N LEU A 67 35.50 -6.41 -3.28
CA LEU A 67 34.78 -5.59 -4.26
C LEU A 67 34.87 -4.10 -3.90
N LEU A 68 34.59 -3.74 -2.65
CA LEU A 68 34.61 -2.36 -2.17
C LEU A 68 36.01 -1.74 -2.17
N SER A 69 37.07 -2.54 -2.16
CA SER A 69 38.45 -2.04 -2.31
C SER A 69 38.86 -1.73 -3.75
N GLN A 70 38.03 -2.06 -4.75
CA GLN A 70 38.33 -1.71 -6.13
C GLN A 70 38.16 -0.20 -6.34
N PRO A 71 39.03 0.46 -7.13
CA PRO A 71 38.89 1.89 -7.42
C PRO A 71 37.51 2.29 -7.96
N ALA A 72 36.89 1.40 -8.75
CA ALA A 72 35.55 1.58 -9.29
C ALA A 72 34.45 1.70 -8.21
N PHE A 73 34.70 1.20 -6.99
CA PHE A 73 33.77 1.21 -5.87
C PHE A 73 34.12 2.24 -4.78
N GLN A 74 35.22 3.00 -4.94
CA GLN A 74 35.56 4.08 -4.01
C GLN A 74 34.42 5.10 -3.83
N PRO A 75 33.69 5.53 -4.88
CA PRO A 75 32.53 6.42 -4.71
C PRO A 75 31.44 5.88 -3.80
N LEU A 76 31.24 4.55 -3.78
CA LEU A 76 30.26 3.91 -2.91
C LEU A 76 30.73 3.89 -1.45
N VAL A 77 32.03 3.68 -1.22
CA VAL A 77 32.65 3.80 0.11
C VAL A 77 32.48 5.21 0.64
N ASP A 78 32.80 6.23 -0.16
CA ASP A 78 32.65 7.64 0.22
C ASP A 78 31.19 8.00 0.52
N PHE A 79 30.26 7.46 -0.28
CA PHE A 79 28.82 7.56 -0.05
C PHE A 79 28.42 6.96 1.31
N TYR A 80 28.91 5.76 1.66
CA TYR A 80 28.62 5.13 2.94
C TYR A 80 29.13 5.95 4.11
N GLU A 81 30.36 6.44 4.06
CA GLU A 81 30.91 7.27 5.15
C GLU A 81 30.09 8.56 5.33
N ALA A 82 29.84 9.30 4.24
CA ALA A 82 29.11 10.56 4.30
C ALA A 82 27.65 10.38 4.78
N LEU A 83 26.97 9.31 4.33
CA LEU A 83 25.61 8.99 4.77
C LEU A 83 25.59 8.62 6.27
N GLY A 84 26.51 7.74 6.69
CA GLY A 84 26.62 7.30 8.08
C GLY A 84 26.90 8.44 9.04
N ASP A 85 27.88 9.28 8.71
CA ASP A 85 28.27 10.43 9.54
C ASP A 85 27.18 11.50 9.61
N GLY A 86 26.48 11.75 8.49
CA GLY A 86 25.33 12.64 8.44
C GLY A 86 24.17 12.15 9.30
N CYS A 87 23.83 10.86 9.25
CA CYS A 87 22.81 10.26 10.08
C CYS A 87 23.19 10.25 11.58
N ASP A 88 24.45 9.94 11.90
CA ASP A 88 24.98 10.03 13.25
C ASP A 88 24.89 11.47 13.79
N ALA A 89 25.17 12.49 12.96
CA ALA A 89 25.01 13.89 13.33
C ALA A 89 23.55 14.28 13.58
N ILE A 90 22.60 13.79 12.76
CA ILE A 90 21.16 14.00 12.98
C ILE A 90 20.73 13.36 14.31
N ALA A 91 21.15 12.12 14.59
CA ALA A 91 20.81 11.42 15.83
C ALA A 91 21.38 12.15 17.07
N ARG A 92 22.61 12.67 17.00
CA ARG A 92 23.22 13.46 18.09
C ARG A 92 22.45 14.74 18.41
N ARG A 93 21.83 15.38 17.42
CA ARG A 93 20.99 16.59 17.62
C ARG A 93 19.64 16.30 18.28
N CYS A 94 19.26 15.03 18.42
CA CYS A 94 18.01 14.60 19.04
C CYS A 94 18.28 13.54 20.13
N PRO A 95 18.96 13.92 21.23
CA PRO A 95 19.35 12.96 22.27
C PRO A 95 18.13 12.26 22.87
N GLY A 96 18.23 10.95 23.07
CA GLY A 96 17.16 10.11 23.61
C GLY A 96 16.00 9.80 22.65
N LEU A 97 16.04 10.31 21.41
CA LEU A 97 14.99 10.04 20.42
C LEU A 97 15.06 8.60 19.89
N PHE A 98 16.26 8.12 19.62
CA PHE A 98 16.54 6.79 19.07
C PHE A 98 17.31 5.95 20.07
N ALA A 99 16.95 4.67 20.19
CA ALA A 99 17.73 3.69 20.93
C ALA A 99 19.07 3.44 20.22
N ALA A 100 20.01 2.83 20.93
CA ALA A 100 21.30 2.48 20.37
C ALA A 100 21.11 1.61 19.11
N ARG A 101 21.95 1.84 18.10
CA ARG A 101 22.02 1.08 16.84
C ARG A 101 20.88 1.27 15.84
N VAL A 102 19.79 1.96 16.19
CA VAL A 102 18.67 2.23 15.26
C VAL A 102 19.13 3.06 14.06
N VAL A 103 19.92 4.11 14.31
CA VAL A 103 20.49 4.98 13.29
C VAL A 103 21.94 4.56 13.06
N ARG A 104 22.15 3.40 12.44
CA ARG A 104 23.46 2.93 11.96
C ARG A 104 23.27 2.26 10.61
N LEU A 105 24.22 2.42 9.69
CA LEU A 105 24.12 1.86 8.33
C LEU A 105 23.90 0.34 8.28
N ALA A 106 24.35 -0.39 9.31
CA ALA A 106 24.10 -1.82 9.44
C ALA A 106 22.63 -2.19 9.72
N ASN A 107 21.78 -1.22 10.08
CA ASN A 107 20.34 -1.41 10.17
C ASN A 107 19.75 -1.47 8.74
N ALA A 108 19.82 -2.64 8.12
CA ALA A 108 19.34 -2.83 6.75
C ALA A 108 17.84 -2.55 6.60
N ALA A 109 17.04 -2.66 7.65
CA ALA A 109 15.63 -2.30 7.63
C ALA A 109 15.40 -0.81 7.29
N LEU A 110 16.27 0.10 7.77
CA LEU A 110 16.19 1.53 7.49
C LEU A 110 16.99 1.92 6.24
N PHE A 111 18.20 1.41 6.12
CA PHE A 111 19.16 1.86 5.11
C PHE A 111 19.21 0.99 3.85
N GLY A 112 18.71 -0.24 3.90
CA GLY A 112 18.74 -1.20 2.80
C GLY A 112 18.35 -0.59 1.45
N PRO A 113 17.16 0.02 1.31
CA PRO A 113 16.72 0.61 0.05
C PRO A 113 17.71 1.62 -0.55
N VAL A 114 18.18 2.59 0.24
CA VAL A 114 19.11 3.62 -0.26
C VAL A 114 20.51 3.06 -0.53
N LEU A 115 20.97 2.08 0.26
CA LEU A 115 22.27 1.44 0.05
C LEU A 115 22.28 0.54 -1.19
N THR A 116 21.18 -0.16 -1.47
CA THR A 116 21.04 -0.97 -2.68
C THR A 116 20.92 -0.12 -3.93
N ASP A 117 20.22 1.01 -3.87
CA ASP A 117 20.14 1.97 -4.98
C ASP A 117 21.52 2.56 -5.28
N ALA A 118 22.25 3.00 -4.25
CA ALA A 118 23.60 3.53 -4.38
C ALA A 118 24.57 2.47 -4.94
N PHE A 119 24.45 1.22 -4.48
CA PHE A 119 25.22 0.10 -5.02
C PHE A 119 24.93 -0.09 -6.51
N ALA A 120 23.66 -0.04 -6.92
CA ALA A 120 23.28 -0.22 -8.32
C ALA A 120 23.87 0.89 -9.21
N LEU A 121 23.78 2.16 -8.79
CA LEU A 121 24.39 3.28 -9.49
C LEU A 121 25.90 3.11 -9.66
N CYS A 122 26.60 2.74 -8.58
CA CYS A 122 28.04 2.54 -8.63
C CYS A 122 28.40 1.35 -9.55
N ALA A 123 27.69 0.23 -9.42
CA ALA A 123 27.97 -0.98 -10.18
C ALA A 123 27.68 -0.84 -11.68
N ALA A 124 26.68 -0.02 -12.05
CA ALA A 124 26.32 0.26 -13.44
C ALA A 124 27.23 1.31 -14.10
N THR A 125 27.99 2.09 -13.33
CA THR A 125 28.81 3.20 -13.86
C THR A 125 30.22 2.72 -14.19
N PRO A 126 30.69 2.87 -15.44
CA PRO A 126 32.07 2.57 -15.80
C PRO A 126 33.06 3.43 -15.00
N ALA A 127 34.14 2.82 -14.50
CA ALA A 127 35.16 3.53 -13.71
C ALA A 127 35.77 4.75 -14.44
N THR A 128 35.80 4.72 -15.77
CA THR A 128 36.30 5.81 -16.63
C THR A 128 35.41 7.05 -16.65
N GLN A 129 34.15 6.95 -16.21
CA GLN A 129 33.19 8.06 -16.21
C GLN A 129 33.13 8.81 -14.87
N GLY A 130 33.94 8.39 -13.88
CA GLY A 130 33.89 8.95 -12.53
C GLY A 130 32.64 8.52 -11.74
N PRO A 131 32.38 9.14 -10.57
CA PRO A 131 31.25 8.78 -9.72
C PRO A 131 29.92 9.15 -10.38
N HIS A 132 28.93 8.26 -10.30
CA HIS A 132 27.59 8.56 -10.80
C HIS A 132 27.00 9.78 -10.07
N PRO A 133 26.51 10.83 -10.78
CA PRO A 133 25.97 12.03 -10.14
C PRO A 133 24.76 11.75 -9.24
N GLY A 134 24.05 10.66 -9.51
CA GLY A 134 22.95 10.19 -8.68
C GLY A 134 23.34 9.77 -7.26
N LEU A 135 24.59 9.39 -7.00
CA LEU A 135 25.04 9.02 -5.64
C LEU A 135 24.89 10.20 -4.67
N LEU A 136 25.30 11.39 -5.09
CA LEU A 136 25.15 12.61 -4.29
C LEU A 136 23.66 12.93 -4.07
N ARG A 137 22.82 12.80 -5.11
CA ARG A 137 21.37 13.04 -5.01
C ARG A 137 20.68 12.08 -4.04
N LEU A 138 21.01 10.78 -4.10
CA LEU A 138 20.47 9.79 -3.17
C LEU A 138 20.88 10.10 -1.72
N ARG A 139 22.16 10.43 -1.49
CA ARG A 139 22.68 10.75 -0.17
C ARG A 139 21.99 11.97 0.42
N ASP A 140 22.00 13.07 -0.33
CA ASP A 140 21.53 14.36 0.15
C ASP A 140 20.00 14.34 0.33
N GLY A 141 19.28 13.67 -0.59
CA GLY A 141 17.85 13.42 -0.46
C GLY A 141 17.51 12.62 0.80
N PHE A 142 18.22 11.52 1.06
CA PHE A 142 17.98 10.73 2.27
C PHE A 142 18.31 11.51 3.54
N LEU A 143 19.44 12.23 3.60
CA LEU A 143 19.81 13.03 4.76
C LEU A 143 18.79 14.16 5.03
N ALA A 144 18.28 14.82 3.98
CA ALA A 144 17.25 15.83 4.09
C ALA A 144 15.93 15.24 4.59
N PHE A 145 15.49 14.12 4.02
CA PHE A 145 14.32 13.35 4.46
C PHE A 145 14.44 12.93 5.93
N PHE A 146 15.53 12.23 6.29
CA PHE A 146 15.72 11.68 7.62
C PHE A 146 15.86 12.79 8.68
N GLY A 147 16.54 13.89 8.33
CA GLY A 147 16.64 15.07 9.17
C GLY A 147 15.28 15.73 9.42
N LEU A 148 14.43 15.83 8.38
CA LEU A 148 13.07 16.35 8.53
C LEU A 148 12.20 15.41 9.37
N PHE A 149 12.27 14.10 9.14
CA PHE A 149 11.59 13.09 9.96
C PHE A 149 11.98 13.20 11.43
N ALA A 150 13.27 13.25 11.76
CA ALA A 150 13.74 13.36 13.15
C ALA A 150 13.24 14.64 13.83
N LYS A 151 13.26 15.77 13.12
CA LYS A 151 12.69 17.05 13.61
C LYS A 151 11.19 16.93 13.88
N ARG A 152 10.42 16.33 12.97
CA ARG A 152 8.97 16.12 13.11
C ARG A 152 8.66 15.21 14.29
N LEU A 153 9.35 14.07 14.40
CA LEU A 153 9.20 13.11 15.47
C LEU A 153 9.49 13.74 16.84
N ALA A 154 10.61 14.44 16.98
CA ALA A 154 10.99 15.12 18.23
C ALA A 154 9.94 16.17 18.65
N ARG A 155 9.49 16.99 17.70
CA ARG A 155 8.45 17.99 17.93
C ARG A 155 7.14 17.35 18.39
N ASP A 156 6.69 16.31 17.70
CA ASP A 156 5.39 15.69 17.97
C ASP A 156 5.39 14.89 19.28
N LEU A 157 6.53 14.29 19.64
CA LEU A 157 6.78 13.73 20.98
C LEU A 157 6.67 14.81 22.07
N LYS A 158 7.38 15.93 21.91
CA LYS A 158 7.35 17.06 22.86
C LYS A 158 5.92 17.62 23.00
N ALA A 159 5.18 17.70 21.91
CA ALA A 159 3.80 18.18 21.90
C ALA A 159 2.77 17.14 22.38
N GLY A 160 3.21 15.94 22.79
CA GLY A 160 2.35 14.91 23.36
C GLY A 160 1.38 14.26 22.37
N VAL A 161 1.65 14.35 21.05
CA VAL A 161 0.81 13.73 20.00
C VAL A 161 0.61 12.24 20.25
N PHE A 162 1.68 11.56 20.68
CA PHE A 162 1.72 10.12 20.87
C PHE A 162 1.28 9.65 22.26
N ARG A 163 1.40 10.52 23.28
CA ARG A 163 1.20 10.15 24.70
C ARG A 163 -0.21 9.60 24.94
N ARG A 164 -1.22 10.26 24.39
CA ARG A 164 -2.63 9.82 24.52
C ARG A 164 -2.91 8.47 23.85
N ALA A 165 -2.10 8.09 22.88
CA ALA A 165 -2.21 6.83 22.15
C ALA A 165 -1.33 5.72 22.75
N GLY A 166 -0.59 6.00 23.83
CA GLY A 166 0.23 5.04 24.57
C GLY A 166 1.57 4.69 23.93
N PHE A 167 2.05 5.51 22.98
CA PHE A 167 3.39 5.34 22.39
C PHE A 167 4.40 6.21 23.13
N GLU A 168 5.40 5.56 23.72
CA GLU A 168 6.33 6.21 24.65
C GLU A 168 7.76 5.69 24.55
N GLY A 169 8.70 6.54 24.96
CA GLY A 169 10.12 6.25 25.00
C GLY A 169 10.82 6.37 23.65
N PRO A 170 12.10 5.98 23.58
CA PRO A 170 12.87 6.06 22.34
C PRO A 170 12.29 5.14 21.27
N VAL A 171 12.54 5.50 20.02
CA VAL A 171 12.33 4.61 18.88
C VAL A 171 13.36 3.49 18.95
N THR A 172 12.90 2.24 18.90
CA THR A 172 13.72 1.04 19.04
C THR A 172 13.94 0.31 17.73
N GLN A 173 13.09 0.53 16.72
CA GLN A 173 13.29 0.06 15.36
C GLN A 173 12.74 1.07 14.37
N LEU A 174 13.43 1.17 13.23
CA LEU A 174 12.99 1.88 12.05
C LEU A 174 13.11 0.94 10.86
N TRP A 175 12.06 0.92 10.03
CA TRP A 175 12.06 0.24 8.75
C TRP A 175 11.52 1.20 7.69
N ALA A 176 12.23 1.33 6.57
CA ALA A 176 11.81 2.11 5.42
C ALA A 176 11.14 1.19 4.40
N THR A 177 10.00 1.62 3.86
CA THR A 177 9.38 0.91 2.75
C THR A 177 10.35 0.86 1.56
N PRO A 178 10.61 -0.33 0.98
CA PRO A 178 11.44 -0.48 -0.22
C PRO A 178 10.71 -0.09 -1.51
N GLU A 179 9.44 0.30 -1.40
CA GLU A 179 8.62 0.84 -2.49
C GLU A 179 9.13 2.22 -2.94
N GLU A 180 8.46 2.77 -3.95
CA GLU A 180 8.77 4.06 -4.57
C GLU A 180 8.91 5.20 -3.55
N THR A 181 9.79 6.15 -3.86
CA THR A 181 9.93 7.40 -3.11
C THR A 181 9.20 8.55 -3.79
N HIS A 182 8.79 9.52 -2.99
CA HIS A 182 8.13 10.73 -3.46
C HIS A 182 8.66 11.97 -2.75
N ASN A 183 8.35 13.15 -3.31
CA ASN A 183 8.50 14.44 -2.64
C ASN A 183 9.91 14.71 -2.06
N GLY A 184 10.96 14.36 -2.80
CA GLY A 184 12.34 14.50 -2.37
C GLY A 184 12.87 13.29 -1.62
N ARG A 185 12.76 12.09 -2.22
CA ARG A 185 13.26 10.81 -1.67
C ARG A 185 12.67 10.43 -0.31
N GLN A 186 11.48 10.92 0.01
CA GLN A 186 10.85 10.61 1.30
C GLN A 186 10.22 9.23 1.25
N HIS A 187 10.50 8.41 2.28
CA HIS A 187 9.94 7.07 2.44
C HIS A 187 8.82 7.06 3.49
N VAL A 188 7.88 6.12 3.34
CA VAL A 188 7.04 5.71 4.47
C VAL A 188 7.92 4.93 5.45
N LEU A 189 7.83 5.26 6.74
CA LEU A 189 8.60 4.57 7.78
C LEU A 189 7.68 3.83 8.75
N ARG A 190 8.04 2.58 9.09
CA ARG A 190 7.56 1.95 10.32
C ARG A 190 8.42 2.41 11.48
N VAL A 191 7.80 3.00 12.49
CA VAL A 191 8.43 3.59 13.67
C VAL A 191 7.98 2.83 14.91
N GLN A 192 8.84 1.95 15.42
CA GLN A 192 8.57 1.16 16.61
C GLN A 192 9.05 1.92 17.86
N PHE A 193 8.13 2.23 18.77
CA PHE A 193 8.46 2.81 20.06
C PHE A 193 8.80 1.72 21.08
N ARG A 194 9.56 2.08 22.12
CA ARG A 194 9.83 1.18 23.25
C ARG A 194 8.54 0.66 23.90
N ARG A 195 7.51 1.50 23.98
CA ARG A 195 6.17 1.13 24.44
C ARG A 195 5.12 1.58 23.43
N GLY A 196 4.03 0.83 23.32
CA GLY A 196 2.86 1.19 22.52
C GLY A 196 2.74 0.51 21.16
N GLY A 197 3.81 -0.06 20.63
CA GLY A 197 3.85 -0.70 19.31
C GLY A 197 4.49 0.19 18.24
N ALA A 198 4.10 -0.03 16.99
CA ALA A 198 4.59 0.73 15.85
C ALA A 198 3.54 1.69 15.27
N LEU A 199 4.04 2.78 14.69
CA LEU A 199 3.30 3.70 13.85
C LEU A 199 3.89 3.71 12.44
N ALA A 200 3.06 3.93 11.43
CA ALA A 200 3.51 4.35 10.11
C ALA A 200 3.66 5.88 10.07
N TYR A 201 4.82 6.37 9.68
CA TYR A 201 5.06 7.76 9.30
C TYR A 201 4.90 7.89 7.79
N LYS A 202 3.97 8.72 7.32
CA LYS A 202 3.70 8.94 5.90
C LYS A 202 3.94 10.41 5.51
N PRO A 203 5.01 10.73 4.77
CA PRO A 203 5.38 12.11 4.43
C PRO A 203 4.69 12.62 3.15
N ARG A 204 3.34 12.62 3.16
CA ARG A 204 2.54 13.03 2.00
C ARG A 204 1.29 13.83 2.40
N PRO A 205 0.83 14.72 1.51
CA PRO A 205 -0.29 15.63 1.79
C PRO A 205 -1.67 15.04 1.51
N ALA A 206 -1.78 13.97 0.72
CA ALA A 206 -3.05 13.28 0.55
C ALA A 206 -3.52 12.74 1.91
N SER A 207 -4.82 12.80 2.13
CA SER A 207 -5.38 12.69 3.48
C SER A 207 -6.62 11.79 3.55
N GLY A 208 -6.74 10.84 2.63
CA GLY A 208 -7.90 9.96 2.59
C GLY A 208 -7.98 9.03 3.79
N GLU A 209 -6.88 8.60 4.41
CA GLU A 209 -6.97 7.84 5.66
C GLU A 209 -7.55 8.69 6.80
N ALA A 210 -7.23 9.98 6.86
CA ALA A 210 -7.83 10.89 7.83
C ALA A 210 -9.33 11.10 7.57
N LEU A 211 -9.74 11.15 6.31
CA LEU A 211 -11.14 11.32 5.90
C LEU A 211 -11.97 10.05 6.10
N PHE A 212 -11.47 8.90 5.71
CA PHE A 212 -12.27 7.66 5.65
C PHE A 212 -12.03 6.76 6.86
N LEU A 213 -10.78 6.57 7.28
CA LEU A 213 -10.40 5.51 8.23
C LEU A 213 -10.24 6.01 9.67
N ALA A 214 -10.08 7.31 9.90
CA ALA A 214 -9.73 7.80 11.24
C ALA A 214 -10.78 7.40 12.29
N GLU A 215 -10.30 6.94 13.44
CA GLU A 215 -11.18 6.61 14.57
C GLU A 215 -12.00 7.81 15.06
N PRO A 216 -13.20 7.58 15.63
CA PRO A 216 -14.01 8.64 16.21
C PRO A 216 -13.27 9.31 17.39
N GLU A 217 -13.35 10.65 17.46
CA GLU A 217 -12.88 11.41 18.62
C GLU A 217 -14.00 11.56 19.65
N ARG A 218 -13.66 12.04 20.87
CA ARG A 218 -14.63 12.26 21.97
C ARG A 218 -15.88 13.10 21.59
N ARG A 219 -15.87 13.85 20.48
CA ARG A 219 -16.98 14.69 20.00
C ARG A 219 -17.61 14.17 18.68
N GLY A 220 -17.80 12.87 18.55
CA GLY A 220 -18.46 12.23 17.39
C GLY A 220 -17.51 11.82 16.26
N PRO A 221 -18.02 11.11 15.23
CA PRO A 221 -17.18 10.61 14.14
C PRO A 221 -16.72 11.77 13.25
N ARG A 222 -15.41 11.88 13.06
CA ARG A 222 -14.80 12.84 12.10
C ARG A 222 -14.53 12.22 10.73
N ALA A 223 -14.57 10.89 10.64
CA ALA A 223 -14.27 10.13 9.44
C ALA A 223 -15.49 9.34 8.95
N PHE A 224 -15.52 9.10 7.64
CA PHE A 224 -16.63 8.49 6.94
C PHE A 224 -16.92 7.06 7.41
N PHE A 225 -15.92 6.19 7.56
CA PHE A 225 -16.18 4.79 7.93
C PHE A 225 -16.65 4.68 9.38
N ALA A 226 -16.06 5.49 10.28
CA ALA A 226 -16.52 5.58 11.66
C ALA A 226 -17.97 6.06 11.74
N TRP A 227 -18.37 7.00 10.88
CA TRP A 227 -19.75 7.48 10.80
C TRP A 227 -20.70 6.40 10.25
N VAL A 228 -20.35 5.73 9.15
CA VAL A 228 -21.15 4.64 8.56
C VAL A 228 -21.35 3.48 9.53
N ASN A 229 -20.32 3.14 10.31
CA ASN A 229 -20.41 2.12 11.36
C ASN A 229 -21.41 2.47 12.48
N GLN A 230 -21.71 3.76 12.68
CA GLN A 230 -22.66 4.24 13.69
C GLN A 230 -24.09 4.43 13.14
N LEU A 231 -24.27 4.37 11.82
CA LEU A 231 -25.59 4.45 11.21
C LEU A 231 -26.43 3.20 11.58
N PRO A 232 -27.75 3.35 11.80
CA PRO A 232 -28.65 2.22 11.98
C PRO A 232 -28.48 1.17 10.88
N ALA A 233 -28.71 -0.11 11.23
CA ALA A 233 -28.84 -1.16 10.22
C ALA A 233 -30.02 -0.81 9.30
N ALA A 234 -29.80 -0.82 7.99
CA ALA A 234 -30.87 -0.66 6.99
C ALA A 234 -31.38 -2.03 6.52
N SER A 235 -30.46 -2.92 6.15
CA SER A 235 -30.75 -4.34 5.87
C SER A 235 -29.90 -5.30 6.71
N GLY A 236 -28.77 -4.85 7.27
CA GLY A 236 -27.86 -5.71 8.01
C GLY A 236 -26.77 -4.94 8.75
N ALA A 237 -26.03 -5.65 9.60
CA ALA A 237 -24.91 -5.08 10.34
C ALA A 237 -23.74 -4.80 9.39
N VAL A 238 -23.15 -3.62 9.47
CA VAL A 238 -22.01 -3.20 8.65
C VAL A 238 -20.83 -2.88 9.56
N ARG A 239 -19.65 -3.33 9.15
CA ARG A 239 -18.40 -3.02 9.84
C ARG A 239 -17.30 -2.70 8.83
N LEU A 240 -16.93 -1.43 8.78
CA LEU A 240 -15.81 -0.90 8.02
C LEU A 240 -14.57 -0.73 8.92
N PRO A 241 -13.36 -0.89 8.37
CA PRO A 241 -12.11 -0.74 9.13
C PRO A 241 -11.88 0.71 9.56
N THR A 242 -11.52 0.94 10.83
CA THR A 242 -11.03 2.24 11.30
C THR A 242 -9.65 2.10 11.91
N LEU A 243 -8.83 3.14 11.86
CA LEU A 243 -7.47 3.18 12.40
C LEU A 243 -7.15 4.54 13.04
N ARG A 244 -6.22 4.58 13.98
CA ARG A 244 -5.77 5.86 14.55
C ARG A 244 -4.93 6.60 13.53
N VAL A 245 -5.38 7.79 13.15
CA VAL A 245 -4.63 8.75 12.34
C VAL A 245 -4.31 9.94 13.24
N LEU A 246 -3.04 10.10 13.61
CA LEU A 246 -2.58 11.20 14.44
C LEU A 246 -2.02 12.29 13.53
N ARG A 247 -2.60 13.48 13.66
CA ARG A 247 -2.08 14.68 13.00
C ARG A 247 -0.85 15.17 13.76
N GLY A 248 0.23 15.42 13.03
CA GLY A 248 1.41 16.05 13.60
C GLY A 248 1.20 17.52 13.98
N ARG A 249 2.23 18.16 14.51
CA ARG A 249 2.21 19.59 14.89
C ARG A 249 3.05 20.45 13.95
N GLY A 250 3.00 21.76 14.13
CA GLY A 250 3.77 22.73 13.34
C GLY A 250 3.11 23.14 12.03
N ARG A 251 3.76 24.08 11.33
CA ARG A 251 3.25 24.67 10.07
C ARG A 251 3.14 23.64 8.94
N ASP A 252 3.96 22.60 8.95
CA ASP A 252 4.01 21.54 7.95
C ASP A 252 3.15 20.31 8.30
N ALA A 253 2.30 20.39 9.33
CA ALA A 253 1.48 19.27 9.81
C ALA A 253 0.49 18.69 8.79
N PHE A 254 0.25 19.38 7.68
CA PHE A 254 -0.59 18.90 6.58
C PHE A 254 0.18 18.09 5.53
N THR A 255 1.51 18.01 5.65
CA THR A 255 2.39 17.31 4.68
C THR A 255 2.81 15.92 5.14
N TYR A 256 2.30 15.47 6.28
CA TYR A 256 2.56 14.13 6.80
C TYR A 256 1.48 13.69 7.79
N SER A 257 1.41 12.38 8.04
CA SER A 257 0.57 11.79 9.08
C SER A 257 1.29 10.66 9.82
N TRP A 258 0.81 10.38 11.03
CA TRP A 258 1.16 9.17 11.78
C TRP A 258 -0.06 8.26 11.84
N GLN A 259 0.12 6.98 11.54
CA GLN A 259 -0.99 6.04 11.45
C GLN A 259 -0.67 4.78 12.23
N ASP A 260 -1.68 4.08 12.77
CA ASP A 260 -1.46 2.76 13.35
C ASP A 260 -0.76 1.85 12.34
N TRP A 261 0.34 1.21 12.76
CA TRP A 261 0.89 0.10 12.00
C TRP A 261 -0.01 -1.12 12.20
N ILE A 262 -0.63 -1.60 11.14
CA ILE A 262 -1.48 -2.79 11.21
C ILE A 262 -0.59 -4.01 11.35
N GLU A 263 -0.76 -4.77 12.43
CA GLU A 263 0.03 -5.97 12.70
C GLU A 263 -0.61 -7.20 12.06
N ARG A 264 0.20 -8.24 11.84
CA ARG A 264 -0.28 -9.54 11.36
C ARG A 264 -1.30 -10.12 12.35
N PRO A 265 -2.38 -10.76 11.86
CA PRO A 265 -3.31 -11.44 12.74
C PRO A 265 -2.66 -12.70 13.33
N ARG A 266 -3.25 -13.23 14.41
CA ARG A 266 -2.83 -14.53 14.98
C ARG A 266 -3.10 -15.69 14.03
N GLN A 267 -4.12 -15.53 13.18
CA GLN A 267 -4.54 -16.46 12.14
C GLN A 267 -3.58 -16.40 10.94
N TRP A 268 -2.31 -16.77 11.13
CA TRP A 268 -1.27 -16.72 10.11
C TRP A 268 -0.77 -18.12 9.80
N GLY A 269 -1.03 -18.60 8.58
CA GLY A 269 -0.77 -19.98 8.15
C GLY A 269 -0.09 -20.05 6.79
N VAL A 270 0.12 -21.27 6.30
CA VAL A 270 0.65 -21.52 4.94
C VAL A 270 -0.52 -21.46 3.96
N LEU A 271 -0.50 -20.50 3.04
CA LEU A 271 -1.49 -20.38 1.96
C LEU A 271 -1.16 -21.27 0.76
N ARG A 272 0.13 -21.49 0.54
CA ARG A 272 0.64 -22.29 -0.57
C ARG A 272 2.01 -22.85 -0.20
N ASP A 273 2.27 -24.09 -0.55
CA ASP A 273 3.54 -24.77 -0.31
C ASP A 273 4.12 -25.34 -1.62
N SER A 274 5.43 -25.40 -1.69
CA SER A 274 6.22 -26.07 -2.72
C SER A 274 7.57 -26.47 -2.11
N PRO A 275 8.27 -27.49 -2.66
CA PRO A 275 9.59 -27.87 -2.16
C PRO A 275 10.60 -26.71 -2.12
N GLN A 276 10.39 -25.68 -2.94
CA GLN A 276 11.28 -24.53 -3.05
C GLN A 276 10.77 -23.27 -2.33
N LEU A 277 9.54 -23.18 -1.83
CA LEU A 277 8.99 -21.92 -1.31
C LEU A 277 7.69 -22.14 -0.55
N ARG A 278 7.50 -21.39 0.55
CA ARG A 278 6.26 -21.33 1.33
C ARG A 278 5.70 -19.92 1.32
N LEU A 279 4.40 -19.78 1.08
CA LEU A 279 3.70 -18.51 1.12
C LEU A 279 2.85 -18.49 2.36
N HIS A 280 3.10 -17.53 3.24
CA HIS A 280 2.32 -17.36 4.45
C HIS A 280 1.32 -16.21 4.33
N GLY A 281 0.19 -16.31 5.02
CA GLY A 281 -0.86 -15.29 4.97
C GLY A 281 -1.98 -15.57 5.96
N CYS A 282 -3.07 -14.80 5.86
CA CYS A 282 -4.20 -14.93 6.77
C CYS A 282 -5.00 -16.21 6.47
N GLN A 283 -5.17 -17.09 7.46
CA GLN A 283 -5.94 -18.33 7.31
C GLN A 283 -7.03 -18.45 8.38
N LEU A 284 -8.30 -18.36 7.98
CA LEU A 284 -9.44 -18.25 8.88
C LEU A 284 -10.30 -19.53 8.90
N PRO A 285 -10.86 -19.95 10.05
CA PRO A 285 -11.91 -20.96 10.05
C PRO A 285 -13.12 -20.50 9.20
N PRO A 286 -13.86 -21.40 8.52
CA PRO A 286 -14.90 -21.01 7.57
C PRO A 286 -15.96 -20.04 8.13
N PRO A 287 -16.46 -20.18 9.38
CA PRO A 287 -17.39 -19.20 9.95
C PRO A 287 -16.79 -17.80 10.11
N GLN A 288 -15.49 -17.73 10.44
CA GLN A 288 -14.77 -16.46 10.55
C GLN A 288 -14.47 -15.88 9.16
N ALA A 289 -14.13 -16.73 8.18
CA ALA A 289 -13.93 -16.32 6.79
C ALA A 289 -15.21 -15.71 6.20
N ALA A 290 -16.38 -16.30 6.44
CA ALA A 290 -17.66 -15.75 5.98
C ALA A 290 -17.92 -14.34 6.54
N ARG A 291 -17.68 -14.10 7.84
CA ARG A 291 -17.79 -12.76 8.44
C ARG A 291 -16.76 -11.78 7.88
N PHE A 292 -15.52 -12.23 7.72
CA PHE A 292 -14.46 -11.43 7.12
C PHE A 292 -14.84 -10.98 5.71
N TRP A 293 -15.34 -11.91 4.88
CA TRP A 293 -15.73 -11.61 3.50
C TRP A 293 -16.99 -10.75 3.40
N HIS A 294 -17.93 -10.85 4.36
CA HIS A 294 -18.99 -9.86 4.50
C HIS A 294 -18.44 -8.46 4.75
N HIS A 295 -17.51 -8.30 5.70
CA HIS A 295 -16.87 -7.00 5.96
C HIS A 295 -16.04 -6.50 4.77
N ALA A 296 -15.37 -7.39 4.05
CA ALA A 296 -14.66 -7.06 2.81
C ALA A 296 -15.62 -6.62 1.69
N GLY A 297 -16.79 -7.24 1.58
CA GLY A 297 -17.86 -6.81 0.69
C GLY A 297 -18.38 -5.42 1.02
N ALA A 298 -18.62 -5.13 2.30
CA ALA A 298 -18.99 -3.80 2.76
C ALA A 298 -17.90 -2.75 2.47
N LEU A 299 -16.62 -3.08 2.69
CA LEU A 299 -15.51 -2.22 2.30
C LEU A 299 -15.51 -1.94 0.79
N THR A 300 -15.67 -2.99 -0.01
CA THR A 300 -15.68 -2.91 -1.48
C THR A 300 -16.81 -2.03 -2.00
N GLY A 301 -18.03 -2.21 -1.50
CA GLY A 301 -19.18 -1.36 -1.84
C GLY A 301 -18.95 0.09 -1.44
N THR A 302 -18.34 0.33 -0.28
CA THR A 302 -18.02 1.69 0.19
C THR A 302 -16.96 2.36 -0.68
N CYS A 303 -15.88 1.65 -1.02
CA CYS A 303 -14.82 2.15 -1.89
C CYS A 303 -15.36 2.53 -3.28
N PHE A 304 -16.25 1.70 -3.84
CA PHE A 304 -16.94 2.00 -5.09
C PHE A 304 -17.84 3.24 -4.97
N ALA A 305 -18.62 3.35 -3.89
CA ALA A 305 -19.51 4.48 -3.65
C ALA A 305 -18.77 5.83 -3.56
N VAL A 306 -17.59 5.86 -2.95
CA VAL A 306 -16.79 7.09 -2.75
C VAL A 306 -15.71 7.31 -3.82
N GLY A 307 -15.70 6.48 -4.87
CA GLY A 307 -14.72 6.56 -5.95
C GLY A 307 -13.28 6.36 -5.46
N ALA A 308 -13.04 5.47 -4.50
CA ALA A 308 -11.69 5.08 -4.10
C ALA A 308 -11.06 4.17 -5.15
N ALA A 309 -9.81 4.46 -5.53
CA ALA A 309 -9.10 3.77 -6.60
C ALA A 309 -7.68 3.41 -6.20
N ASP A 310 -7.00 2.65 -7.06
CA ASP A 310 -5.63 2.16 -6.86
C ASP A 310 -5.45 1.32 -5.58
N LEU A 311 -6.49 0.57 -5.17
CA LEU A 311 -6.47 -0.28 -3.98
C LEU A 311 -5.92 -1.67 -4.29
N GLN A 312 -4.71 -1.73 -4.85
CA GLN A 312 -4.00 -2.95 -5.21
C GLN A 312 -3.50 -3.70 -3.95
N GLY A 313 -2.91 -4.89 -4.13
CA GLY A 313 -2.47 -5.77 -3.04
C GLY A 313 -1.43 -5.15 -2.08
N SER A 314 -0.66 -4.16 -2.52
CA SER A 314 0.24 -3.37 -1.65
C SER A 314 -0.51 -2.38 -0.75
N ASN A 315 -1.70 -1.93 -1.18
CA ASN A 315 -2.48 -0.87 -0.55
C ASN A 315 -3.59 -1.40 0.37
N LEU A 316 -3.73 -2.74 0.46
CA LEU A 316 -4.63 -3.44 1.36
C LEU A 316 -3.85 -4.46 2.20
N VAL A 317 -4.02 -4.42 3.53
CA VAL A 317 -3.47 -5.42 4.44
C VAL A 317 -4.54 -6.02 5.32
N VAL A 318 -4.46 -7.32 5.54
CA VAL A 318 -5.28 -8.06 6.48
C VAL A 318 -4.54 -8.13 7.80
N GLY A 319 -5.19 -7.65 8.85
CA GLY A 319 -4.55 -7.60 10.15
C GLY A 319 -5.46 -7.20 11.28
N VAL A 320 -4.84 -7.01 12.44
CA VAL A 320 -5.53 -6.66 13.68
C VAL A 320 -4.90 -5.41 14.28
N ARG A 321 -5.76 -4.55 14.84
CA ARG A 321 -5.32 -3.47 15.71
C ARG A 321 -5.25 -3.92 17.16
N ARG A 322 -4.51 -3.16 17.97
CA ARG A 322 -4.52 -3.33 19.43
C ARG A 322 -5.95 -3.23 19.95
N GLY A 323 -6.39 -4.24 20.71
CA GLY A 323 -7.75 -4.31 21.28
C GLY A 323 -8.80 -4.97 20.38
N GLN A 324 -8.44 -5.34 19.15
CA GLN A 324 -9.34 -6.03 18.22
C GLN A 324 -9.10 -7.53 18.21
N ARG A 325 -10.18 -8.31 18.20
CA ARG A 325 -10.13 -9.78 18.24
C ARG A 325 -10.02 -10.43 16.86
N GLU A 326 -10.78 -9.95 15.89
CA GLU A 326 -10.86 -10.53 14.55
C GLU A 326 -10.16 -9.66 13.51
N PRO A 327 -9.49 -10.26 12.50
CA PRO A 327 -8.87 -9.50 11.43
C PRO A 327 -9.89 -8.75 10.58
N LEU A 328 -9.47 -7.61 10.04
CA LEU A 328 -10.21 -6.85 9.03
C LEU A 328 -9.29 -6.50 7.85
N PRO A 329 -9.85 -6.22 6.67
CA PRO A 329 -9.11 -5.64 5.56
C PRO A 329 -8.89 -4.15 5.81
N TYR A 330 -7.65 -3.72 6.00
CA TYR A 330 -7.26 -2.33 6.20
C TYR A 330 -6.70 -1.74 4.92
N LEU A 331 -7.24 -0.61 4.50
CA LEU A 331 -6.62 0.22 3.48
C LEU A 331 -5.43 0.94 4.12
N VAL A 332 -4.24 0.74 3.57
CA VAL A 332 -2.99 1.35 4.07
C VAL A 332 -2.40 2.35 3.10
N ASP A 333 -3.05 2.60 1.97
CA ASP A 333 -2.75 3.75 1.12
C ASP A 333 -4.05 4.22 0.45
N LEU A 334 -4.68 5.27 1.00
CA LEU A 334 -5.96 5.79 0.50
C LEU A 334 -5.78 7.24 0.04
N GLU A 335 -5.00 7.43 -1.01
CA GLU A 335 -4.71 8.77 -1.55
C GLU A 335 -5.57 9.13 -2.75
N LEU A 336 -6.09 8.12 -3.44
CA LEU A 336 -6.95 8.23 -4.60
C LEU A 336 -8.40 7.95 -4.19
N PHE A 337 -9.19 9.02 -4.12
CA PHE A 337 -10.60 9.00 -3.78
C PHE A 337 -11.34 10.08 -4.56
N PHE A 338 -12.67 10.00 -4.65
CA PHE A 338 -13.45 10.83 -5.58
C PHE A 338 -12.98 10.69 -7.04
N CYS A 339 -12.41 9.54 -7.40
CA CYS A 339 -12.09 9.20 -8.78
C CYS A 339 -13.38 8.88 -9.54
N PRO A 340 -13.42 9.07 -10.88
CA PRO A 340 -14.59 8.81 -11.71
C PRO A 340 -14.81 7.31 -11.95
N VAL A 341 -14.86 6.51 -10.88
CA VAL A 341 -15.00 5.05 -10.91
C VAL A 341 -16.41 4.69 -11.40
N ARG A 342 -16.48 3.98 -12.54
CA ARG A 342 -17.74 3.50 -13.14
C ARG A 342 -17.90 1.99 -13.05
N ARG A 343 -16.80 1.26 -12.89
CA ARG A 343 -16.77 -0.20 -12.78
C ARG A 343 -16.06 -0.61 -11.51
N LEU A 344 -16.51 -1.69 -10.88
CA LEU A 344 -15.92 -2.11 -9.62
C LEU A 344 -14.42 -2.45 -9.71
N PRO A 345 -13.90 -3.06 -10.79
CA PRO A 345 -12.46 -3.32 -10.94
C PRO A 345 -11.59 -2.07 -11.02
N GLU A 346 -12.15 -0.90 -11.37
CA GLU A 346 -11.41 0.37 -11.39
C GLU A 346 -11.01 0.83 -9.97
N THR A 347 -11.62 0.27 -8.93
CA THR A 347 -11.18 0.47 -7.54
C THR A 347 -9.81 -0.15 -7.27
N GLY A 348 -9.40 -1.18 -8.02
CA GLY A 348 -8.20 -1.99 -7.76
C GLY A 348 -8.41 -3.13 -6.75
N LEU A 349 -9.57 -3.18 -6.06
CA LEU A 349 -9.86 -4.22 -5.06
C LEU A 349 -10.12 -5.59 -5.70
N ILE A 350 -10.68 -5.63 -6.90
CA ILE A 350 -10.99 -6.87 -7.63
C ILE A 350 -10.46 -6.80 -9.06
N SER A 351 -10.31 -7.96 -9.69
CA SER A 351 -9.87 -8.05 -11.09
C SER A 351 -11.00 -7.73 -12.07
N ALA A 352 -10.64 -7.22 -13.25
CA ALA A 352 -11.54 -7.22 -14.39
C ALA A 352 -11.55 -8.63 -14.98
N GLY A 353 -12.66 -9.38 -14.82
CA GLY A 353 -12.77 -10.82 -15.10
C GLY A 353 -12.36 -11.29 -16.51
N ASN A 354 -12.18 -10.38 -17.48
CA ASN A 354 -11.76 -10.65 -18.86
C ASN A 354 -10.32 -10.25 -19.19
N ARG A 355 -9.61 -9.55 -18.31
CA ARG A 355 -8.22 -9.12 -18.56
C ARG A 355 -7.26 -9.99 -17.77
N ARG A 356 -6.36 -10.67 -18.49
CA ARG A 356 -5.11 -11.23 -17.95
C ARG A 356 -4.15 -10.08 -17.55
N GLY A 357 -4.63 -9.15 -16.73
CA GLY A 357 -3.89 -7.97 -16.25
C GLY A 357 -3.22 -8.22 -14.90
N ASN A 358 -2.95 -7.14 -14.17
CA ASN A 358 -2.36 -7.17 -12.83
C ASN A 358 -3.19 -8.07 -11.90
N HIS A 359 -2.59 -9.16 -11.42
CA HIS A 359 -3.24 -10.14 -10.55
C HIS A 359 -3.03 -9.85 -9.05
N HIS A 360 -2.24 -8.82 -8.73
CA HIS A 360 -2.04 -8.32 -7.37
C HIS A 360 -3.08 -7.23 -7.04
N VAL A 361 -4.36 -7.55 -7.19
CA VAL A 361 -5.49 -6.71 -6.76
C VAL A 361 -5.65 -6.75 -5.24
N GLY A 362 -6.42 -5.84 -4.65
CA GLY A 362 -6.62 -5.77 -3.19
C GLY A 362 -7.12 -7.07 -2.57
N PHE A 363 -8.11 -7.73 -3.19
CA PHE A 363 -8.61 -9.05 -2.83
C PHE A 363 -8.18 -10.09 -3.87
N GLU A 364 -6.93 -10.54 -3.77
CA GLU A 364 -6.42 -11.56 -4.69
C GLU A 364 -7.22 -12.86 -4.55
N TRP A 365 -7.59 -13.45 -5.68
CA TRP A 365 -8.35 -14.70 -5.76
C TRP A 365 -7.45 -15.94 -5.70
N ARG A 366 -6.12 -15.75 -5.75
CA ARG A 366 -5.12 -16.82 -5.71
C ARG A 366 -3.88 -16.41 -4.92
N ALA A 367 -3.23 -17.40 -4.33
CA ALA A 367 -1.98 -17.29 -3.60
C ALA A 367 -0.78 -17.24 -4.57
N TRP A 368 -0.56 -16.11 -5.23
CA TRP A 368 0.53 -15.92 -6.18
C TRP A 368 1.90 -15.86 -5.50
N TRP A 369 2.90 -16.51 -6.09
CA TRP A 369 4.29 -16.52 -5.58
C TRP A 369 5.04 -15.21 -5.82
N CYS A 370 4.59 -14.39 -6.77
CA CYS A 370 5.26 -13.15 -7.15
C CYS A 370 4.78 -11.95 -6.35
N THR A 371 5.53 -10.85 -6.46
CA THR A 371 5.15 -9.50 -6.05
C THR A 371 5.41 -8.52 -7.20
N THR A 372 4.80 -7.34 -7.15
CA THR A 372 4.98 -6.26 -8.14
C THR A 372 6.37 -5.62 -8.07
N GLY A 373 6.97 -5.56 -6.87
CA GLY A 373 8.27 -4.94 -6.63
C GLY A 373 9.47 -5.90 -6.69
N GLY A 374 10.62 -5.45 -6.18
CA GLY A 374 11.83 -6.25 -5.97
C GLY A 374 13.12 -5.55 -6.46
N PRO A 375 14.30 -6.12 -6.15
CA PRO A 375 15.58 -5.47 -6.41
C PRO A 375 15.89 -5.39 -7.92
N LEU A 376 16.50 -4.29 -8.35
CA LEU A 376 16.92 -4.09 -9.74
C LEU A 376 18.05 -5.03 -10.16
N LEU A 377 19.04 -5.19 -9.29
CA LEU A 377 20.20 -6.05 -9.50
C LEU A 377 20.19 -7.23 -8.52
N CYS A 378 20.71 -8.37 -8.95
CA CYS A 378 20.85 -9.57 -8.13
C CYS A 378 22.17 -10.28 -8.42
N PHE A 379 22.73 -10.95 -7.41
CA PHE A 379 23.86 -11.85 -7.56
C PHE A 379 23.39 -13.26 -7.90
N PHE A 380 23.97 -13.83 -8.96
CA PHE A 380 23.69 -15.20 -9.39
C PHE A 380 24.92 -16.08 -9.17
N PRO A 381 24.76 -17.22 -8.47
CA PRO A 381 25.84 -18.19 -8.33
C PRO A 381 26.28 -18.77 -9.67
N ALA A 382 27.59 -18.76 -9.92
CA ALA A 382 28.23 -19.46 -11.03
C ALA A 382 28.76 -20.83 -10.57
N ARG A 383 29.02 -21.75 -11.52
CA ARG A 383 29.48 -23.12 -11.23
C ARG A 383 30.81 -23.16 -10.45
N ASN A 384 31.68 -22.19 -10.67
CA ASN A 384 32.97 -22.05 -9.98
C ASN A 384 32.85 -21.41 -8.57
N GLY A 385 31.65 -21.15 -8.07
CA GLY A 385 31.43 -20.53 -6.76
C GLY A 385 31.55 -19.00 -6.73
N ALA A 386 31.77 -18.36 -7.88
CA ALA A 386 31.66 -16.90 -8.05
C ALA A 386 30.20 -16.43 -7.99
N LEU A 387 29.99 -15.15 -7.70
CA LEU A 387 28.67 -14.51 -7.74
C LEU A 387 28.66 -13.41 -8.79
N GLN A 388 27.85 -13.57 -9.84
CA GLN A 388 27.76 -12.62 -10.94
C GLN A 388 26.59 -11.65 -10.73
N LEU A 389 26.86 -10.35 -10.70
CA LEU A 389 25.81 -9.34 -10.60
C LEU A 389 25.13 -9.15 -11.96
N ARG A 390 23.80 -9.24 -12.01
CA ARG A 390 23.00 -9.08 -13.24
C ARG A 390 21.68 -8.38 -12.95
N PRO A 391 21.08 -7.68 -13.93
CA PRO A 391 19.73 -7.15 -13.79
C PRO A 391 18.71 -8.27 -13.59
N ARG A 392 17.71 -8.01 -12.75
CA ARG A 392 16.56 -8.88 -12.55
C ARG A 392 15.69 -8.88 -13.82
N ARG A 393 15.48 -10.05 -14.42
CA ARG A 393 14.62 -10.23 -15.62
C ARG A 393 13.37 -11.10 -15.37
N ARG A 394 13.08 -11.40 -14.10
CA ARG A 394 11.97 -12.27 -13.69
C ARG A 394 11.29 -11.66 -12.47
N ALA A 395 10.01 -11.98 -12.29
CA ALA A 395 9.24 -11.55 -11.12
C ALA A 395 9.94 -11.97 -9.82
N TRP A 396 9.84 -11.13 -8.80
CA TRP A 396 10.40 -11.41 -7.48
C TRP A 396 9.44 -12.26 -6.65
N ALA A 397 9.97 -13.23 -5.92
CA ALA A 397 9.19 -14.07 -5.03
C ALA A 397 8.80 -13.32 -3.76
N ARG A 398 7.60 -13.60 -3.25
CA ARG A 398 7.19 -13.26 -1.89
C ARG A 398 7.02 -14.52 -1.05
N GLU A 399 7.42 -14.44 0.21
CA GLU A 399 7.22 -15.51 1.21
C GLU A 399 6.02 -15.21 2.11
N GLU A 400 5.46 -14.01 1.99
CA GLU A 400 4.29 -13.55 2.73
C GLU A 400 3.34 -12.76 1.84
N ALA A 401 2.03 -12.94 2.06
CA ALA A 401 0.98 -12.23 1.37
C ALA A 401 0.02 -11.60 2.38
N ARG A 402 0.19 -10.29 2.63
CA ARG A 402 -0.58 -9.56 3.65
C ARG A 402 -2.00 -9.20 3.21
N SER A 403 -2.28 -9.21 1.91
CA SER A 403 -3.60 -8.96 1.30
C SER A 403 -4.44 -10.23 1.13
N VAL A 404 -3.81 -11.40 1.11
CA VAL A 404 -4.46 -12.67 0.74
C VAL A 404 -5.05 -13.36 1.96
N VAL A 405 -6.30 -13.80 1.83
CA VAL A 405 -7.01 -14.58 2.83
C VAL A 405 -7.38 -15.92 2.25
N ALA A 406 -7.09 -16.97 3.01
CA ALA A 406 -7.65 -18.29 2.80
C ALA A 406 -8.51 -18.71 3.99
N ASP A 407 -9.35 -19.72 3.80
CA ASP A 407 -9.89 -20.47 4.92
C ASP A 407 -9.08 -21.74 5.23
N THR A 408 -9.41 -22.40 6.35
CA THR A 408 -8.76 -23.66 6.75
C THR A 408 -9.12 -24.84 5.85
N ASP A 409 -10.13 -24.71 4.99
CA ASP A 409 -10.51 -25.72 4.00
C ASP A 409 -9.71 -25.57 2.69
N GLY A 410 -8.83 -24.56 2.62
CA GLY A 410 -7.94 -24.31 1.49
C GLY A 410 -8.55 -23.42 0.40
N HIS A 411 -9.72 -22.81 0.61
CA HIS A 411 -10.25 -21.84 -0.34
C HIS A 411 -9.50 -20.52 -0.21
N VAL A 412 -8.97 -20.01 -1.32
CA VAL A 412 -8.28 -18.71 -1.37
C VAL A 412 -9.19 -17.67 -2.02
N GLY A 413 -9.19 -16.46 -1.47
CA GLY A 413 -10.02 -15.37 -1.98
C GLY A 413 -11.51 -15.54 -1.65
N TYR A 414 -12.34 -14.69 -2.24
CA TYR A 414 -13.75 -14.62 -1.87
C TYR A 414 -14.67 -15.54 -2.69
N ALA A 415 -14.16 -16.33 -3.63
CA ALA A 415 -15.00 -17.16 -4.50
C ALA A 415 -15.89 -18.15 -3.72
N ALA A 416 -15.31 -18.85 -2.74
CA ALA A 416 -16.06 -19.74 -1.83
C ALA A 416 -16.97 -18.99 -0.84
N HIS A 417 -16.75 -17.68 -0.68
CA HIS A 417 -17.45 -16.80 0.25
C HIS A 417 -18.21 -15.68 -0.49
N LEU A 418 -18.61 -15.94 -1.74
CA LEU A 418 -19.21 -14.94 -2.62
C LEU A 418 -20.53 -14.40 -2.04
N LEU A 419 -21.40 -15.27 -1.52
CA LEU A 419 -22.70 -14.82 -0.99
C LEU A 419 -22.56 -13.89 0.23
N PRO A 420 -21.72 -14.20 1.26
CA PRO A 420 -21.39 -13.23 2.30
C PRO A 420 -20.80 -11.91 1.77
N PHE A 421 -19.91 -11.97 0.78
CA PHE A 421 -19.31 -10.78 0.17
C PHE A 421 -20.35 -9.89 -0.50
N LEU A 422 -21.21 -10.46 -1.35
CA LEU A 422 -22.30 -9.74 -2.00
C LEU A 422 -23.29 -9.17 -0.96
N ARG A 423 -23.56 -9.92 0.11
CA ARG A 423 -24.41 -9.44 1.21
C ARG A 423 -23.82 -8.21 1.88
N GLY A 424 -22.52 -8.21 2.15
CA GLY A 424 -21.82 -7.05 2.71
C GLY A 424 -21.91 -5.80 1.83
N MET A 425 -21.78 -5.97 0.51
CA MET A 425 -21.98 -4.88 -0.45
C MET A 425 -23.41 -4.33 -0.39
N PHE A 426 -24.41 -5.21 -0.36
CA PHE A 426 -25.81 -4.82 -0.25
C PHE A 426 -26.09 -4.07 1.06
N ASP A 427 -25.63 -4.61 2.20
CA ASP A 427 -25.88 -4.03 3.52
C ASP A 427 -25.29 -2.64 3.71
N VAL A 428 -24.09 -2.38 3.18
CA VAL A 428 -23.55 -1.02 3.23
C VAL A 428 -24.25 -0.08 2.25
N TRP A 429 -24.62 -0.59 1.09
CA TRP A 429 -25.25 0.24 0.07
C TRP A 429 -26.62 0.73 0.49
N THR A 430 -27.45 -0.14 1.09
CA THR A 430 -28.75 0.24 1.63
C THR A 430 -28.60 1.29 2.74
N LYS A 431 -27.60 1.16 3.62
CA LYS A 431 -27.29 2.20 4.62
C LYS A 431 -26.96 3.55 3.99
N LEU A 432 -26.08 3.56 2.98
CA LEU A 432 -25.67 4.78 2.30
C LEU A 432 -26.83 5.41 1.50
N LEU A 433 -27.68 4.58 0.89
CA LEU A 433 -28.85 5.00 0.14
C LEU A 433 -29.92 5.63 1.05
N MET A 434 -30.21 5.03 2.21
CA MET A 434 -31.16 5.59 3.18
C MET A 434 -30.70 6.91 3.80
N GLU A 435 -29.39 7.17 3.75
CA GLU A 435 -28.76 8.37 4.31
C GLU A 435 -28.19 9.27 3.19
N HIS A 436 -28.69 9.14 1.95
CA HIS A 436 -28.11 9.74 0.74
C HIS A 436 -27.79 11.23 0.88
N GLU A 437 -28.73 12.04 1.35
CA GLU A 437 -28.53 13.48 1.54
C GLU A 437 -27.43 13.78 2.57
N ARG A 438 -27.40 13.02 3.68
CA ARG A 438 -26.41 13.17 4.74
C ARG A 438 -25.02 12.70 4.29
N VAL A 439 -24.95 11.66 3.48
CA VAL A 439 -23.70 11.20 2.83
C VAL A 439 -23.17 12.30 1.91
N THR A 440 -24.00 12.82 1.02
CA THR A 440 -23.64 13.87 0.06
C THR A 440 -23.15 15.14 0.77
N ALA A 441 -23.89 15.59 1.79
CA ALA A 441 -23.49 16.74 2.61
C ALA A 441 -22.18 16.50 3.39
N PHE A 442 -21.94 15.27 3.87
CA PHE A 442 -20.69 14.91 4.53
C PHE A 442 -19.52 15.00 3.54
N LEU A 443 -19.63 14.36 2.37
CA LEU A 443 -18.57 14.31 1.37
C LEU A 443 -18.23 15.72 0.85
N ALA A 444 -19.24 16.52 0.51
CA ALA A 444 -19.04 17.90 0.04
C ALA A 444 -18.35 18.79 1.08
N ARG A 445 -18.69 18.64 2.37
CA ARG A 445 -18.04 19.39 3.46
C ARG A 445 -16.61 18.93 3.69
N ALA A 446 -16.38 17.62 3.63
CA ALA A 446 -15.07 17.04 3.82
C ALA A 446 -14.10 17.43 2.69
N ALA A 447 -14.57 17.41 1.44
CA ALA A 447 -13.79 17.76 0.26
C ALA A 447 -13.01 19.09 0.41
N ARG A 448 -13.61 20.10 1.04
CA ARG A 448 -13.02 21.43 1.30
C ARG A 448 -11.79 21.44 2.22
N ARG A 449 -11.57 20.36 2.98
CA ARG A 449 -10.54 20.26 4.02
C ARG A 449 -9.44 19.25 3.69
N HIS A 450 -9.62 18.48 2.61
CA HIS A 450 -8.77 17.36 2.27
C HIS A 450 -8.10 17.56 0.92
N HIS A 451 -6.98 16.87 0.72
CA HIS A 451 -6.29 16.78 -0.55
C HIS A 451 -6.33 15.34 -1.06
N VAL A 452 -6.44 15.22 -2.37
CA VAL A 452 -6.49 13.96 -3.13
C VAL A 452 -5.28 13.88 -4.05
N ARG A 453 -4.65 12.70 -4.15
CA ARG A 453 -3.60 12.42 -5.12
C ARG A 453 -4.21 12.29 -6.51
N VAL A 454 -3.49 12.79 -7.52
CA VAL A 454 -3.89 12.71 -8.92
C VAL A 454 -2.80 11.98 -9.67
N LEU A 455 -3.11 10.77 -10.15
CA LEU A 455 -2.24 10.06 -11.07
C LEU A 455 -2.39 10.69 -12.45
N VAL A 456 -1.37 11.41 -12.89
CA VAL A 456 -1.32 11.97 -14.25
C VAL A 456 -1.01 10.85 -15.27
N LYS A 457 -0.23 9.86 -14.85
CA LYS A 457 0.19 8.66 -15.59
C LYS A 457 0.18 7.44 -14.66
N PRO A 458 0.18 6.21 -15.21
CA PRO A 458 0.24 5.01 -14.38
C PRO A 458 1.67 4.83 -13.86
N SER A 459 1.86 4.25 -12.67
CA SER A 459 3.18 4.15 -12.03
C SER A 459 4.20 3.39 -12.88
N ASP A 460 3.75 2.35 -13.61
CA ASP A 460 4.60 1.58 -14.54
C ASP A 460 5.18 2.40 -15.69
N ALA A 461 4.61 3.57 -15.99
CA ALA A 461 5.20 4.51 -16.94
C ALA A 461 6.45 5.22 -16.41
N TYR A 462 6.67 5.21 -15.09
CA TYR A 462 7.84 5.80 -14.43
C TYR A 462 8.91 4.76 -14.06
N ASP A 463 8.54 3.50 -13.87
CA ASP A 463 9.47 2.41 -13.53
C ASP A 463 10.61 2.29 -14.56
N ALA A 464 10.28 2.14 -15.84
CA ALA A 464 11.30 1.97 -16.89
C ALA A 464 12.27 3.18 -17.00
N PRO A 465 11.81 4.45 -16.99
CA PRO A 465 12.72 5.59 -16.90
C PRO A 465 13.61 5.61 -15.66
N LEU A 466 13.11 5.22 -14.49
CA LEU A 466 13.90 5.13 -13.26
C LEU A 466 14.94 4.01 -13.36
N GLU A 467 14.57 2.84 -13.88
CA GLU A 467 15.51 1.75 -14.17
C GLU A 467 16.60 2.20 -15.16
N HIS A 468 16.22 2.91 -16.22
CA HIS A 468 17.15 3.45 -17.21
C HIS A 468 18.12 4.46 -16.59
N LEU A 469 17.61 5.39 -15.75
CA LEU A 469 18.40 6.36 -14.98
C LEU A 469 19.39 5.71 -14.02
N MET A 470 19.10 4.47 -13.57
CA MET A 470 19.97 3.75 -12.65
C MET A 470 20.97 2.82 -13.34
N LEU A 471 20.63 2.28 -14.52
CA LEU A 471 21.39 1.21 -15.16
C LEU A 471 22.06 1.58 -16.50
N ALA A 472 21.58 2.61 -17.19
CA ALA A 472 21.92 2.84 -18.61
C ALA A 472 22.36 4.26 -18.96
N SER A 473 22.03 5.28 -18.15
CA SER A 473 22.38 6.68 -18.45
C SER A 473 22.98 7.38 -17.23
N PRO A 474 24.05 8.19 -17.39
CA PRO A 474 24.69 8.94 -16.30
C PRO A 474 23.82 10.13 -15.86
N GLY A 475 22.63 9.84 -15.29
CA GLY A 475 21.76 10.80 -14.63
C GLY A 475 20.98 11.76 -15.54
N GLN A 476 20.89 11.51 -16.85
CA GLN A 476 19.99 12.25 -17.73
C GLN A 476 18.58 11.66 -17.70
N VAL A 477 17.60 12.46 -17.28
CA VAL A 477 16.20 12.06 -17.26
C VAL A 477 15.68 11.94 -18.69
N PRO A 478 15.17 10.77 -19.11
CA PRO A 478 14.57 10.63 -20.43
C PRO A 478 13.45 11.66 -20.64
N GLY A 479 13.31 12.20 -21.86
CA GLY A 479 12.21 13.11 -22.19
C GLY A 479 10.84 12.40 -22.31
N ALA A 480 10.87 11.08 -22.51
CA ALA A 480 9.71 10.22 -22.69
C ALA A 480 10.05 8.79 -22.24
N SER A 481 9.02 7.94 -22.06
CA SER A 481 9.24 6.49 -21.88
C SER A 481 9.69 5.82 -23.19
N ASP A 482 10.38 4.67 -23.09
CA ASP A 482 11.01 3.90 -24.19
C ASP A 482 10.06 3.51 -25.35
N ARG A 483 8.75 3.73 -25.22
CA ARG A 483 7.76 3.54 -26.31
C ARG A 483 7.29 4.83 -26.97
N GLY A 484 7.84 6.00 -26.62
CA GLY A 484 7.54 7.30 -27.24
C GLY A 484 6.11 7.82 -27.07
N ARG A 485 5.20 7.05 -26.47
CA ARG A 485 3.77 7.37 -26.34
C ARG A 485 3.45 8.28 -25.15
N VAL A 486 4.40 8.45 -24.23
CA VAL A 486 4.19 9.16 -22.95
C VAL A 486 5.32 10.15 -22.75
N ARG A 487 5.00 11.45 -22.77
CA ARG A 487 5.97 12.56 -22.60
C ARG A 487 5.94 13.03 -21.14
N PHE A 488 7.11 13.32 -20.58
CA PHE A 488 7.21 13.86 -19.23
C PHE A 488 7.22 15.39 -19.27
N SER A 489 6.43 16.02 -18.41
CA SER A 489 6.43 17.47 -18.18
C SER A 489 7.72 17.93 -17.46
N PRO A 490 8.01 19.24 -17.41
CA PRO A 490 9.12 19.76 -16.60
C PRO A 490 9.07 19.29 -15.13
N GLU A 491 7.90 19.30 -14.50
CA GLU A 491 7.73 18.91 -13.10
C GLU A 491 7.86 17.39 -12.87
N GLU A 492 7.47 16.57 -13.86
CA GLU A 492 7.76 15.14 -13.85
C GLU A 492 9.27 14.89 -13.96
N ARG A 493 9.95 15.57 -14.88
CA ARG A 493 11.41 15.44 -15.05
C ARG A 493 12.17 15.92 -13.82
N GLU A 494 11.73 16.98 -13.15
CA GLU A 494 12.32 17.45 -11.90
C GLU A 494 12.25 16.37 -10.81
N GLN A 495 11.10 15.71 -10.66
CA GLN A 495 10.91 14.64 -9.67
C GLN A 495 11.69 13.38 -10.04
N LEU A 496 11.64 12.94 -11.30
CA LEU A 496 12.45 11.82 -11.79
C LEU A 496 13.95 12.08 -11.66
N GLY A 497 14.40 13.34 -11.82
CA GLY A 497 15.79 13.74 -11.60
C GLY A 497 16.26 13.57 -10.16
N ARG A 498 15.33 13.53 -9.21
CA ARG A 498 15.57 13.17 -7.80
C ARG A 498 15.46 11.67 -7.54
N TYR A 499 15.20 10.83 -8.55
CA TYR A 499 14.84 9.41 -8.43
C TYR A 499 13.52 9.17 -7.67
N ASP A 500 12.58 10.10 -7.74
CA ASP A 500 11.23 9.91 -7.21
C ASP A 500 10.26 9.50 -8.32
N VAL A 501 9.25 8.73 -7.95
CA VAL A 501 8.04 8.64 -8.77
C VAL A 501 7.25 9.94 -8.60
N PRO A 502 6.88 10.63 -9.70
CA PRO A 502 6.16 11.90 -9.62
C PRO A 502 4.88 11.83 -8.79
N TYR A 503 4.74 12.79 -7.88
CA TYR A 503 3.62 12.88 -6.95
C TYR A 503 2.90 14.23 -7.12
N PHE A 504 1.64 14.15 -7.55
CA PHE A 504 0.79 15.31 -7.71
C PHE A 504 -0.51 15.17 -6.92
N PHE A 505 -1.03 16.30 -6.44
CA PHE A 505 -2.26 16.32 -5.64
C PHE A 505 -3.02 17.63 -5.84
N ARG A 506 -4.27 17.70 -5.40
CA ARG A 506 -5.06 18.94 -5.38
C ARG A 506 -6.04 18.91 -4.22
N LYS A 507 -6.77 20.00 -3.97
CA LYS A 507 -7.87 19.95 -2.99
C LYS A 507 -8.98 19.02 -3.51
N ALA A 508 -9.61 18.31 -2.59
CA ALA A 508 -10.63 17.32 -2.92
C ALA A 508 -11.97 17.93 -3.37
N ASP A 509 -12.13 19.25 -3.31
CA ASP A 509 -13.24 20.02 -3.89
C ASP A 509 -12.90 20.71 -5.22
N GLY A 510 -11.66 20.54 -5.73
CA GLY A 510 -11.21 21.11 -7.01
C GLY A 510 -9.97 22.00 -6.89
N GLY A 511 -9.69 22.77 -7.94
CA GLY A 511 -8.54 23.68 -8.00
C GLY A 511 -7.33 23.12 -8.76
N PRO A 512 -6.22 23.88 -8.80
CA PRO A 512 -5.05 23.53 -9.59
C PRO A 512 -4.38 22.29 -9.04
N LEU A 513 -3.67 21.59 -9.93
CA LEU A 513 -2.77 20.53 -9.52
C LEU A 513 -1.54 21.14 -8.83
N LEU A 514 -1.08 20.49 -7.76
CA LEU A 514 -0.01 20.95 -6.88
C LEU A 514 1.08 19.89 -6.80
N MET A 515 2.30 20.35 -6.55
CA MET A 515 3.41 19.54 -6.06
C MET A 515 3.99 20.15 -4.79
N MET A 516 4.70 19.32 -4.02
CA MET A 516 5.41 19.75 -2.82
C MET A 516 6.89 19.97 -3.12
N ASP A 517 7.45 21.05 -2.61
CA ASP A 517 8.89 21.27 -2.69
C ASP A 517 9.65 20.21 -1.86
N ALA A 518 10.77 19.73 -2.40
CA ALA A 518 11.59 18.74 -1.72
C ALA A 518 12.31 19.37 -0.51
N PRO A 519 12.44 18.63 0.62
CA PRO A 519 13.35 19.02 1.69
C PRO A 519 14.78 19.21 1.16
N PRO A 520 15.59 20.13 1.74
CA PRO A 520 15.32 20.92 2.94
C PRO A 520 14.65 22.28 2.70
N THR A 521 14.37 22.65 1.45
CA THR A 521 14.08 24.03 1.02
C THR A 521 12.82 24.61 1.68
N SER A 522 11.68 23.91 1.59
CA SER A 522 10.48 24.20 2.37
C SER A 522 9.46 23.06 2.22
N ALA A 523 8.41 23.04 3.05
CA ALA A 523 7.24 22.17 2.85
C ALA A 523 6.12 22.89 2.08
N ALA A 524 6.47 23.88 1.25
CA ALA A 524 5.50 24.66 0.49
C ALA A 524 4.91 23.85 -0.66
N PHE A 525 3.71 24.26 -1.04
CA PHE A 525 3.02 23.73 -2.20
C PHE A 525 3.07 24.77 -3.30
N ARG A 526 3.29 24.31 -4.53
CA ARG A 526 3.22 25.16 -5.71
C ARG A 526 2.36 24.53 -6.79
N PRO A 527 1.61 25.35 -7.55
CA PRO A 527 0.92 24.90 -8.75
C PRO A 527 1.90 24.27 -9.74
N VAL A 528 1.43 23.26 -10.47
CA VAL A 528 2.17 22.67 -11.59
C VAL A 528 1.57 23.11 -12.91
N GLY A 529 2.39 23.16 -13.96
CA GLY A 529 1.94 23.42 -15.32
C GLY A 529 1.03 22.31 -15.87
N GLU A 530 0.61 22.46 -17.12
CA GLU A 530 -0.23 21.49 -17.81
C GLU A 530 0.39 20.08 -17.80
N GLN A 531 -0.44 19.07 -17.51
CA GLN A 531 -0.01 17.68 -17.46
C GLN A 531 -0.80 16.84 -18.48
N GLN A 532 -0.11 15.88 -19.11
CA GLN A 532 -0.77 14.86 -19.92
C GLN A 532 -1.47 13.85 -18.99
N LEU A 533 -2.81 13.94 -18.89
CA LEU A 533 -3.63 13.05 -18.08
C LEU A 533 -4.05 11.79 -18.84
N LEU A 534 -4.12 10.66 -18.15
CA LEU A 534 -4.63 9.38 -18.69
C LEU A 534 -6.13 9.37 -19.03
N GLY A 535 -6.92 10.23 -18.38
CA GLY A 535 -8.38 10.24 -18.49
C GLY A 535 -8.92 11.64 -18.73
N SER A 536 -10.12 11.71 -19.30
CA SER A 536 -10.82 12.97 -19.61
C SER A 536 -11.26 13.74 -18.37
N THR A 537 -11.29 13.10 -17.19
CA THR A 537 -11.77 13.71 -15.94
C THR A 537 -10.87 13.29 -14.77
N PRO A 538 -9.90 14.11 -14.34
CA PRO A 538 -9.14 13.82 -13.14
C PRO A 538 -10.03 13.93 -11.89
N PRO A 539 -9.69 13.25 -10.78
CA PRO A 539 -10.36 13.52 -9.51
C PRO A 539 -10.18 15.00 -9.10
N PRO A 540 -11.15 15.58 -8.35
CA PRO A 540 -12.39 14.96 -7.89
C PRO A 540 -13.49 14.94 -8.97
N ALA A 541 -14.23 13.83 -9.05
CA ALA A 541 -15.33 13.65 -9.99
C ALA A 541 -16.66 14.17 -9.41
N PRO A 542 -17.36 15.12 -10.07
CA PRO A 542 -18.58 15.73 -9.53
C PRO A 542 -19.68 14.74 -9.17
N HIS A 543 -19.92 13.73 -10.02
CA HIS A 543 -20.96 12.72 -9.78
C HIS A 543 -20.75 11.90 -8.49
N ILE A 544 -19.51 11.75 -8.02
CA ILE A 544 -19.22 11.11 -6.73
C ILE A 544 -19.58 12.06 -5.59
N LEU A 545 -19.15 13.32 -5.67
CA LEU A 545 -19.41 14.33 -4.64
C LEU A 545 -20.89 14.68 -4.50
N ASN A 546 -21.65 14.60 -5.59
CA ASN A 546 -23.10 14.83 -5.64
C ASN A 546 -23.91 13.60 -5.22
N GLY A 547 -23.27 12.48 -4.90
CA GLY A 547 -23.96 11.25 -4.50
C GLY A 547 -24.69 10.53 -5.65
N GLU A 548 -24.50 10.92 -6.91
CA GLU A 548 -25.11 10.26 -8.08
C GLU A 548 -24.67 8.79 -8.19
N GLN A 549 -23.52 8.44 -7.61
CA GLN A 549 -23.01 7.08 -7.54
C GLN A 549 -23.89 6.14 -6.72
N LEU A 550 -24.66 6.64 -5.73
CA LEU A 550 -25.35 5.83 -4.72
C LEU A 550 -26.67 5.17 -5.19
N GLY A 551 -27.03 5.26 -6.47
CA GLY A 551 -28.23 4.63 -7.01
C GLY A 551 -28.18 3.10 -7.02
N LEU A 552 -29.35 2.44 -6.89
CA LEU A 552 -29.46 0.97 -6.94
C LEU A 552 -28.94 0.36 -8.25
N MET A 553 -29.02 1.07 -9.37
CA MET A 553 -28.47 0.55 -10.64
C MET A 553 -26.94 0.43 -10.59
N ASN A 554 -26.26 1.36 -9.92
CA ASN A 554 -24.81 1.30 -9.74
C ASN A 554 -24.41 0.17 -8.80
N LEU A 555 -25.22 -0.13 -7.77
CA LEU A 555 -25.06 -1.35 -6.98
C LEU A 555 -25.15 -2.59 -7.88
N GLY A 556 -26.15 -2.68 -8.75
CA GLY A 556 -26.28 -3.80 -9.69
C GLY A 556 -25.07 -3.97 -10.61
N VAL A 557 -24.48 -2.87 -11.09
CA VAL A 557 -23.21 -2.89 -11.84
C VAL A 557 -22.06 -3.43 -10.99
N ALA A 558 -21.93 -2.98 -9.75
CA ALA A 558 -20.89 -3.44 -8.84
C ALA A 558 -21.03 -4.93 -8.49
N LEU A 559 -22.25 -5.38 -8.21
CA LEU A 559 -22.57 -6.78 -7.91
C LEU A 559 -22.23 -7.69 -9.09
N ARG A 560 -22.62 -7.31 -10.32
CA ARG A 560 -22.23 -8.04 -11.53
C ARG A 560 -20.72 -8.17 -11.63
N ASP A 561 -20.00 -7.07 -11.44
CA ASP A 561 -18.54 -7.05 -11.59
C ASP A 561 -17.85 -7.91 -10.51
N ALA A 562 -18.36 -7.90 -9.26
CA ALA A 562 -17.88 -8.76 -8.19
C ALA A 562 -18.05 -10.25 -8.51
N VAL A 563 -19.18 -10.62 -9.13
CA VAL A 563 -19.45 -11.98 -9.58
C VAL A 563 -18.57 -12.36 -10.77
N ASP A 564 -18.48 -11.51 -11.80
CA ASP A 564 -17.69 -11.77 -13.02
C ASP A 564 -16.21 -12.02 -12.71
N ALA A 565 -15.65 -11.30 -11.72
CA ALA A 565 -14.26 -11.44 -11.30
C ALA A 565 -13.89 -12.83 -10.76
N VAL A 566 -14.85 -13.59 -10.23
CA VAL A 566 -14.63 -14.95 -9.67
C VAL A 566 -15.47 -16.03 -10.33
N ALA A 567 -16.26 -15.70 -11.36
CA ALA A 567 -17.20 -16.61 -12.00
C ALA A 567 -16.56 -17.89 -12.56
N GLN A 568 -15.25 -17.89 -12.80
CA GLN A 568 -14.51 -19.06 -13.27
C GLN A 568 -14.18 -20.05 -12.15
N ASP A 569 -14.09 -19.55 -10.92
CA ASP A 569 -13.68 -20.30 -9.73
C ASP A 569 -14.88 -20.77 -8.88
N LEU A 570 -16.11 -20.46 -9.30
CA LEU A 570 -17.33 -20.88 -8.60
C LEU A 570 -17.62 -22.37 -8.82
N ARG A 571 -17.84 -23.10 -7.72
CA ARG A 571 -18.22 -24.52 -7.74
C ARG A 571 -19.64 -24.74 -8.28
N HIS A 572 -20.57 -23.88 -7.89
CA HIS A 572 -21.98 -23.99 -8.27
C HIS A 572 -22.44 -22.68 -8.92
N ARG A 573 -23.22 -22.79 -10.01
CA ARG A 573 -23.79 -21.64 -10.73
C ARG A 573 -25.07 -21.14 -10.11
N VAL A 574 -25.77 -21.99 -9.37
CA VAL A 574 -26.92 -21.64 -8.55
C VAL A 574 -26.52 -21.89 -7.11
N GLN A 575 -26.65 -20.88 -6.26
CA GLN A 575 -26.27 -20.93 -4.85
C GLN A 575 -27.28 -20.14 -4.03
N GLU A 576 -27.60 -20.64 -2.85
CA GLU A 576 -28.45 -19.95 -1.90
C GLU A 576 -27.79 -19.95 -0.52
N ALA A 577 -27.94 -18.83 0.18
CA ALA A 577 -27.57 -18.69 1.58
C ALA A 577 -28.75 -18.07 2.32
N PRO A 578 -29.76 -18.87 2.73
CA PRO A 578 -30.95 -18.38 3.42
C PRO A 578 -30.62 -17.56 4.68
N GLN A 579 -29.59 -17.97 5.42
CA GLN A 579 -29.11 -17.26 6.62
C GLN A 579 -28.57 -15.84 6.33
N TRP A 580 -28.23 -15.55 5.08
CA TRP A 580 -27.84 -14.22 4.62
C TRP A 580 -28.90 -13.58 3.71
N GLY A 581 -30.01 -14.28 3.44
CA GLY A 581 -31.04 -13.85 2.50
C GLY A 581 -30.50 -13.56 1.10
N VAL A 582 -29.50 -14.33 0.62
CA VAL A 582 -28.90 -14.12 -0.71
C VAL A 582 -29.10 -15.33 -1.60
N ARG A 583 -29.50 -15.09 -2.85
CA ARG A 583 -29.61 -16.12 -3.90
C ARG A 583 -28.85 -15.67 -5.14
N LEU A 584 -28.04 -16.55 -5.71
CA LEU A 584 -27.28 -16.32 -6.93
C LEU A 584 -27.69 -17.36 -7.98
N SER A 585 -27.99 -16.91 -9.19
CA SER A 585 -28.26 -17.78 -10.33
C SER A 585 -27.48 -17.29 -11.56
N LEU A 586 -26.58 -18.14 -12.07
CA LEU A 586 -25.79 -17.87 -13.26
C LEU A 586 -26.19 -18.82 -14.39
N THR A 587 -26.36 -18.26 -15.58
CA THR A 587 -26.60 -19.08 -16.78
C THR A 587 -25.29 -19.70 -17.28
N LYS A 588 -25.35 -20.49 -18.37
CA LYS A 588 -24.14 -20.99 -19.05
C LYS A 588 -23.24 -19.83 -19.51
N ASP A 589 -23.82 -18.76 -20.05
CA ASP A 589 -23.07 -17.53 -20.33
C ASP A 589 -22.71 -16.84 -19.00
N ARG A 590 -21.42 -16.80 -18.67
CA ARG A 590 -20.91 -16.15 -17.45
C ARG A 590 -21.28 -14.66 -17.36
N ARG A 591 -21.64 -14.04 -18.49
CA ARG A 591 -22.07 -12.64 -18.56
C ARG A 591 -23.57 -12.45 -18.36
N THR A 592 -24.31 -13.51 -18.02
CA THR A 592 -25.74 -13.46 -17.76
C THR A 592 -26.06 -14.17 -16.46
N GLY A 593 -26.70 -13.47 -15.53
CA GLY A 593 -27.02 -13.97 -14.22
C GLY A 593 -27.91 -13.03 -13.43
N ALA A 594 -28.26 -13.45 -12.23
CA ALA A 594 -29.02 -12.66 -11.27
C ALA A 594 -28.54 -12.93 -9.84
N VAL A 595 -28.64 -11.91 -9.01
CA VAL A 595 -28.51 -12.03 -7.55
C VAL A 595 -29.72 -11.37 -6.89
N SER A 596 -30.29 -12.05 -5.90
CA SER A 596 -31.42 -11.57 -5.12
C SER A 596 -31.05 -11.42 -3.66
N PHE A 597 -31.57 -10.36 -3.04
CA PHE A 597 -31.41 -10.08 -1.61
C PHE A 597 -32.78 -9.95 -0.95
N ASP A 598 -32.97 -10.69 0.13
CA ASP A 598 -34.08 -10.46 1.04
C ASP A 598 -33.74 -9.24 1.92
N TRP A 599 -34.66 -8.28 1.95
CA TRP A 599 -34.60 -7.06 2.74
C TRP A 599 -35.81 -7.01 3.71
N PRO A 600 -35.74 -7.77 4.82
CA PRO A 600 -36.87 -7.97 5.72
C PRO A 600 -37.46 -6.68 6.30
N GLU A 601 -36.60 -5.70 6.60
CA GLU A 601 -37.00 -4.40 7.16
C GLU A 601 -37.95 -3.62 6.25
N THR A 602 -37.95 -3.92 4.95
CA THR A 602 -38.86 -3.32 3.96
C THR A 602 -39.92 -4.30 3.45
N GLY A 603 -39.88 -5.57 3.87
CA GLY A 603 -40.75 -6.62 3.34
C GLY A 603 -40.52 -6.92 1.86
N LYS A 604 -39.32 -6.62 1.31
CA LYS A 604 -39.03 -6.75 -0.12
C LYS A 604 -37.88 -7.71 -0.42
N ARG A 605 -37.96 -8.33 -1.60
CA ARG A 605 -36.84 -8.98 -2.27
C ARG A 605 -36.40 -8.11 -3.45
N LEU A 606 -35.11 -7.78 -3.50
CA LEU A 606 -34.52 -7.06 -4.62
C LEU A 606 -33.69 -8.01 -5.47
N THR A 607 -34.05 -8.15 -6.74
CA THR A 607 -33.37 -9.01 -7.71
C THR A 607 -32.66 -8.16 -8.76
N PHE A 608 -31.33 -8.21 -8.74
CA PHE A 608 -30.48 -7.59 -9.76
C PHE A 608 -30.15 -8.65 -10.81
N SER A 609 -30.65 -8.49 -12.04
CA SER A 609 -30.32 -9.35 -13.17
C SER A 609 -29.49 -8.60 -14.20
N TRP A 610 -28.61 -9.31 -14.89
CA TRP A 610 -27.75 -8.71 -15.91
C TRP A 610 -27.57 -9.63 -17.10
N ASN A 611 -27.26 -9.00 -18.23
CA ASN A 611 -26.69 -9.62 -19.41
C ASN A 611 -25.47 -8.83 -19.87
N ARG A 612 -24.97 -9.10 -21.08
CA ARG A 612 -23.80 -8.41 -21.65
C ARG A 612 -23.94 -6.89 -21.78
N ARG A 613 -25.16 -6.36 -21.87
CA ARG A 613 -25.45 -4.95 -22.20
C ARG A 613 -26.15 -4.19 -21.08
N THR A 614 -27.00 -4.87 -20.30
CA THR A 614 -27.92 -4.21 -19.38
C THR A 614 -27.89 -4.84 -17.99
N VAL A 615 -28.13 -4.01 -16.99
CA VAL A 615 -28.50 -4.43 -15.62
C VAL A 615 -29.95 -4.02 -15.41
N ARG A 616 -30.74 -4.89 -14.80
CA ARG A 616 -32.16 -4.68 -14.45
C ARG A 616 -32.36 -4.96 -12.98
N LEU A 617 -33.29 -4.24 -12.37
CA LEU A 617 -33.74 -4.45 -11.00
C LEU A 617 -35.23 -4.80 -11.03
N ILE A 618 -35.59 -5.82 -10.27
CA ILE A 618 -36.96 -6.21 -9.98
C ILE A 618 -37.12 -6.13 -8.46
N ASP A 619 -38.20 -5.52 -7.99
CA ASP A 619 -38.61 -5.57 -6.58
C ASP A 619 -39.88 -6.41 -6.41
N GLU A 620 -39.83 -7.35 -5.49
CA GLU A 620 -40.91 -8.29 -5.19
C GLU A 620 -41.24 -8.22 -3.69
N ALA A 621 -42.46 -8.58 -3.30
CA ALA A 621 -42.80 -8.76 -1.89
C ALA A 621 -42.11 -10.01 -1.33
N LEU A 622 -41.76 -10.01 -0.04
CA LEU A 622 -41.36 -11.22 0.67
C LEU A 622 -42.60 -11.97 1.13
N ASP A 623 -42.73 -13.25 0.74
CA ASP A 623 -43.89 -14.11 1.05
C ASP A 623 -44.12 -14.32 2.56
N GLU A 624 -43.09 -14.12 3.39
CA GLU A 624 -43.18 -14.06 4.85
C GLU A 624 -42.34 -12.88 5.37
N ALA A 625 -42.97 -11.75 5.67
CA ALA A 625 -42.31 -10.67 6.41
C ALA A 625 -42.11 -11.13 7.87
N PRO A 626 -40.88 -11.23 8.40
CA PRO A 626 -40.70 -11.48 9.83
C PRO A 626 -41.33 -10.31 10.60
N ALA A 627 -42.08 -10.64 11.66
CA ALA A 627 -42.78 -9.65 12.48
C ALA A 627 -41.79 -8.53 12.92
N PRO A 628 -42.19 -7.25 12.82
CA PRO A 628 -41.30 -6.15 13.15
C PRO A 628 -40.82 -6.29 14.60
N GLN A 629 -39.50 -6.36 14.80
CA GLN A 629 -38.95 -6.27 16.15
C GLN A 629 -39.29 -4.88 16.71
N PRO A 630 -39.91 -4.78 17.90
CA PRO A 630 -40.26 -3.49 18.47
C PRO A 630 -38.97 -2.71 18.78
N GLY A 631 -38.67 -1.72 17.93
CA GLY A 631 -37.62 -0.76 18.19
C GLY A 631 -37.88 -0.08 19.53
N LYS A 632 -36.89 -0.05 20.42
CA LYS A 632 -36.90 0.82 21.60
C LYS A 632 -37.04 2.26 21.12
N ARG A 633 -38.29 2.76 21.09
CA ARG A 633 -38.57 4.19 20.92
C ARG A 633 -37.74 4.93 21.96
N ALA A 634 -36.83 5.78 21.49
CA ALA A 634 -36.24 6.78 22.34
C ALA A 634 -37.38 7.57 23.00
N ARG A 635 -37.43 7.56 24.34
CA ARG A 635 -38.35 8.41 25.11
C ARG A 635 -38.14 9.85 24.67
N ARG A 636 -39.06 10.38 23.86
CA ARG A 636 -39.28 11.81 23.72
C ARG A 636 -39.63 12.31 25.12
N LYS A 637 -38.75 13.08 25.75
CA LYS A 637 -39.15 13.89 26.92
C LYS A 637 -40.22 14.86 26.44
N SER A 638 -41.35 14.88 27.15
CA SER A 638 -42.39 15.88 26.97
C SER A 638 -41.80 17.28 27.14
N PRO A 639 -42.27 18.30 26.40
CA PRO A 639 -41.92 19.67 26.68
C PRO A 639 -42.53 20.05 28.03
N THR A 640 -41.69 20.49 28.97
CA THR A 640 -42.15 21.20 30.16
C THR A 640 -42.75 22.52 29.72
N ALA A 641 -43.99 22.75 30.18
CA ALA A 641 -44.71 24.02 30.08
C ALA A 641 -43.98 25.14 30.81
#